data_AF-A0A1Z8KZ75-F1
#
_entry.id   AF-A0A1Z8KZ75-F1
#
_cell.length_a   1.000
_cell.length_b   1.000
_cell.length_c   1.000
_cell.angle_alpha   90.00
_cell.angle_beta   90.00
_cell.angle_gamma   90.00
#
_symmetry.space_group_name_H-M   'P 1'
#
loop_
_entity.id
_entity.type
_entity.pdbx_description
1 polymer ?
#
loop_
_entity_poly.entity_id
_entity_poly.type
_entity_poly.pdbx_seq_one_letter_code
_entity_poly.pdbx_strand_id
1 'polypeptide(L)'
;MDYFFDGKKKYIYDDFPHKYFAEQGAEYKERAKQQIRMAFGAVKASTGGQQGNYVLCSISGGIEGHRLAYVHRDKFKQSGEKLTTVKLGEFAGSDIVAERVYGPNTDRNLALSRQVMRDYPNDIAIAPAGLQAMVHQFGANAGFSRGQKWEEEDYMALWFPVKHYFEKRQPLSGDPNFSRGANWELMYGASVQAGVVPGRDANNMDVKDGKGRDVSLARRIESVANYVRWAAPKGFDVSVGATTLVRLMHMSDQIEAAKAGKPSIIDTNNLHSSFKKRSQKEVKKVEQLKAQLGPFLANYADQIDFEDLGEKWKTDLLKGKKGVKPATELQEQIPFDGWGTKQPKKPFGGFEATAPDIQIYRLKGDYFGEDSKSVLFEDDTYSRLDHREKLILPFLLAASETALPPAAKPHIALVLGDPKTGNAALNAAEIDGIEDIAELPGAKGKGFGKIAGQNVREIKRTTDMLRRQFDVGIIRSSAELDEMFETSAKNGKGVVAPGTDKVGSAARAAFRNKMIDRSVDRMVAMDGWEQSPSYVQHMVRATLVQTGLVPRESGSGQDFIVFDQRGHEMTLADRIKPLAKFVEKGIQNDVAVPEQSLALARLFELYDRQVDPTYRKRKGVEISAQKAHPSVTSHMRDENHAEMAELKEIRDRVRPLLIEHAARGFDDSRIKDLNEDYLRARTTRVARDKWDTRRTPGKTTVYQPNRPTAG
;
A
#
# COMPACT_ATOMS: atom_id res chain seq x y z
N MET A 1 15.05 -0.68 -11.31
CA MET A 1 14.02 -1.70 -11.65
C MET A 1 14.47 -2.59 -12.78
N ASP A 2 14.85 -2.05 -13.95
CA ASP A 2 15.16 -2.87 -15.14
C ASP A 2 16.31 -3.84 -14.95
N TYR A 3 17.27 -3.46 -14.10
CA TYR A 3 18.30 -4.33 -13.54
C TYR A 3 17.77 -5.72 -13.16
N PHE A 4 16.62 -5.81 -12.47
CA PHE A 4 16.08 -7.06 -11.91
C PHE A 4 15.37 -7.93 -12.96
N PHE A 5 15.23 -7.44 -14.20
CA PHE A 5 14.53 -8.13 -15.28
C PHE A 5 15.39 -8.35 -16.55
N ASP A 6 16.41 -7.50 -16.75
CA ASP A 6 17.17 -7.45 -18.00
C ASP A 6 18.44 -8.31 -18.00
N GLY A 7 18.84 -8.86 -16.85
CA GLY A 7 19.97 -9.79 -16.70
C GLY A 7 21.33 -9.13 -16.89
N LYS A 8 21.40 -7.79 -17.00
CA LYS A 8 22.65 -7.09 -17.35
C LYS A 8 23.64 -7.00 -16.20
N LYS A 9 23.20 -7.30 -14.98
CA LYS A 9 24.06 -7.31 -13.79
C LYS A 9 23.61 -8.45 -12.87
N LYS A 10 24.50 -9.42 -12.65
CA LYS A 10 24.23 -10.63 -11.87
C LYS A 10 24.40 -10.35 -10.38
N TYR A 11 23.45 -10.80 -9.56
CA TYR A 11 23.65 -10.85 -8.11
C TYR A 11 24.51 -12.07 -7.76
N ILE A 12 25.68 -11.85 -7.16
CA ILE A 12 26.68 -12.92 -6.91
C ILE A 12 26.14 -14.06 -6.02
N TYR A 13 25.11 -13.79 -5.22
CA TYR A 13 24.48 -14.78 -4.33
C TYR A 13 22.98 -14.92 -4.50
N ASP A 14 22.33 -14.19 -5.41
CA ASP A 14 20.87 -14.27 -5.53
C ASP A 14 20.29 -13.79 -6.87
N ASP A 15 20.50 -14.58 -7.92
CA ASP A 15 20.02 -14.30 -9.29
C ASP A 15 18.71 -15.04 -9.64
N PHE A 16 17.97 -15.55 -8.63
CA PHE A 16 16.75 -16.34 -8.87
C PHE A 16 15.71 -15.63 -9.77
N PRO A 17 15.46 -14.29 -9.68
CA PRO A 17 14.43 -13.67 -10.52
C PRO A 17 14.79 -13.75 -11.99
N HIS A 18 16.08 -13.60 -12.31
CA HIS A 18 16.57 -13.64 -13.69
C HIS A 18 16.41 -15.04 -14.29
N LYS A 19 16.78 -16.08 -13.55
CA LYS A 19 16.59 -17.48 -13.97
C LYS A 19 15.11 -17.79 -14.18
N TYR A 20 14.29 -17.45 -13.19
CA TYR A 20 12.84 -17.66 -13.26
C TYR A 20 12.24 -17.01 -14.51
N PHE A 21 12.45 -15.70 -14.72
CA PHE A 21 11.87 -15.00 -15.87
C PHE A 21 12.52 -15.35 -17.21
N ALA A 22 13.70 -15.98 -17.24
CA ALA A 22 14.32 -16.47 -18.48
C ALA A 22 13.61 -17.73 -19.01
N GLU A 23 13.03 -18.54 -18.12
CA GLU A 23 12.29 -19.75 -18.46
C GLU A 23 10.83 -19.47 -18.85
N GLN A 24 10.32 -18.27 -18.54
CA GLN A 24 8.95 -17.88 -18.85
C GLN A 24 8.81 -17.37 -20.29
N GLY A 25 7.62 -17.57 -20.88
CA GLY A 25 7.29 -17.00 -22.18
C GLY A 25 7.36 -15.46 -22.21
N ALA A 26 7.71 -14.88 -23.35
CA ALA A 26 7.90 -13.43 -23.50
C ALA A 26 6.68 -12.62 -23.04
N GLU A 27 5.47 -13.11 -23.33
CA GLU A 27 4.22 -12.47 -22.91
C GLU A 27 4.04 -12.45 -21.39
N TYR A 28 4.35 -13.57 -20.72
CA TYR A 28 4.32 -13.63 -19.26
C TYR A 28 5.26 -12.60 -18.65
N LYS A 29 6.52 -12.65 -19.09
CA LYS A 29 7.60 -11.83 -18.55
C LYS A 29 7.27 -10.35 -18.65
N GLU A 30 6.83 -9.88 -19.81
CA GLU A 30 6.50 -8.46 -19.99
C GLU A 30 5.29 -8.04 -19.16
N ARG A 31 4.28 -8.90 -19.00
CA ARG A 31 3.12 -8.59 -18.15
C ARG A 31 3.51 -8.53 -16.67
N ALA A 32 4.21 -9.53 -16.15
CA ALA A 32 4.66 -9.58 -14.76
C ALA A 32 5.53 -8.36 -14.43
N LYS A 33 6.49 -8.03 -15.29
CA LYS A 33 7.35 -6.84 -15.18
C LYS A 33 6.54 -5.54 -15.09
N GLN A 34 5.49 -5.40 -15.89
CA GLN A 34 4.62 -4.22 -15.87
C GLN A 34 3.82 -4.15 -14.57
N GLN A 35 3.19 -5.24 -14.13
CA GLN A 35 2.44 -5.28 -12.88
C GLN A 35 3.34 -5.03 -11.65
N ILE A 36 4.56 -5.58 -11.62
CA ILE A 36 5.55 -5.33 -10.57
C ILE A 36 5.94 -3.84 -10.53
N ARG A 37 6.14 -3.20 -11.69
CA ARG A 37 6.42 -1.75 -11.74
C ARG A 37 5.25 -0.91 -11.24
N MET A 38 4.01 -1.33 -11.51
CA MET A 38 2.82 -0.68 -10.95
C MET A 38 2.80 -0.76 -9.43
N ALA A 39 3.00 -1.96 -8.86
CA ALA A 39 3.06 -2.16 -7.41
C ALA A 39 4.21 -1.37 -6.77
N PHE A 40 5.39 -1.40 -7.37
CA PHE A 40 6.55 -0.65 -6.87
C PHE A 40 6.29 0.86 -6.83
N GLY A 41 5.63 1.42 -7.85
CA GLY A 41 5.22 2.83 -7.87
C GLY A 41 4.29 3.19 -6.71
N ALA A 42 3.34 2.31 -6.39
CA ALA A 42 2.42 2.48 -5.26
C ALA A 42 3.12 2.35 -3.90
N VAL A 43 4.01 1.35 -3.74
CA VAL A 43 4.83 1.21 -2.52
C VAL A 43 5.71 2.45 -2.33
N LYS A 44 6.39 2.91 -3.39
CA LYS A 44 7.20 4.14 -3.34
C LYS A 44 6.39 5.35 -2.87
N ALA A 45 5.22 5.59 -3.47
CA ALA A 45 4.34 6.68 -3.05
C ALA A 45 3.89 6.54 -1.59
N SER A 46 3.62 5.31 -1.13
CA SER A 46 3.15 5.06 0.24
C SER A 46 4.19 5.30 1.33
N THR A 47 5.47 5.09 1.03
CA THR A 47 6.57 5.35 1.97
C THR A 47 6.88 6.85 2.11
N GLY A 48 6.39 7.70 1.20
CA GLY A 48 6.84 9.09 1.10
C GLY A 48 8.35 9.22 0.86
N GLY A 49 8.99 8.19 0.30
CA GLY A 49 10.44 8.10 0.11
C GLY A 49 11.24 7.78 1.38
N GLN A 50 10.59 7.49 2.51
CA GLN A 50 11.28 7.15 3.75
C GLN A 50 11.84 5.73 3.72
N GLN A 51 12.99 5.54 4.36
CA GLN A 51 13.51 4.22 4.65
C GLN A 51 12.95 3.69 5.97
N GLY A 52 12.84 2.37 6.11
CA GLY A 52 12.30 1.75 7.31
C GLY A 52 12.73 0.31 7.52
N ASN A 53 11.97 -0.40 8.34
CA ASN A 53 12.27 -1.77 8.75
C ASN A 53 11.40 -2.74 7.94
N TYR A 54 12.03 -3.62 7.17
CA TYR A 54 11.31 -4.60 6.35
C TYR A 54 11.11 -5.91 7.11
N VAL A 55 9.86 -6.34 7.30
CA VAL A 55 9.55 -7.61 7.95
C VAL A 55 9.54 -8.72 6.92
N LEU A 56 10.37 -9.74 7.12
CA LEU A 56 10.50 -10.84 6.16
C LEU A 56 9.18 -11.51 5.85
N CYS A 57 8.98 -11.78 4.57
CA CYS A 57 7.77 -12.35 4.05
C CYS A 57 7.75 -13.88 4.23
N SER A 58 6.71 -14.38 4.90
CA SER A 58 6.46 -15.82 5.04
C SER A 58 5.01 -16.22 4.72
N ILE A 59 4.29 -15.41 3.94
CA ILE A 59 2.84 -15.54 3.73
C ILE A 59 2.47 -16.82 2.99
N SER A 60 3.09 -17.08 1.85
CA SER A 60 2.86 -18.27 1.02
C SER A 60 3.52 -19.56 1.56
N GLY A 61 4.28 -19.46 2.64
CA GLY A 61 5.04 -20.55 3.23
C GLY A 61 4.98 -20.56 4.76
N GLY A 62 6.12 -20.59 5.42
CA GLY A 62 6.20 -20.59 6.88
C GLY A 62 5.81 -21.95 7.49
N ILE A 63 5.75 -21.97 8.81
CA ILE A 63 5.49 -23.21 9.56
C ILE A 63 4.08 -23.78 9.29
N GLU A 64 3.07 -22.94 9.03
CA GLU A 64 1.72 -23.43 8.71
C GLU A 64 1.64 -24.06 7.32
N GLY A 65 2.33 -23.48 6.33
CA GLY A 65 2.44 -24.09 5.00
C GLY A 65 3.08 -25.47 5.08
N HIS A 66 4.17 -25.61 5.84
CA HIS A 66 4.84 -26.89 6.05
C HIS A 66 3.95 -27.90 6.80
N ARG A 67 3.23 -27.47 7.85
CA ARG A 67 2.28 -28.33 8.56
C ARG A 67 1.19 -28.85 7.64
N LEU A 68 0.59 -27.96 6.85
CA LEU A 68 -0.49 -28.32 5.94
C LEU A 68 0.01 -29.25 4.83
N ALA A 69 1.17 -28.96 4.23
CA ALA A 69 1.82 -29.84 3.27
C ALA A 69 2.02 -31.25 3.86
N TYR A 70 2.57 -31.34 5.06
CA TYR A 70 2.80 -32.64 5.73
C TYR A 70 1.52 -33.44 6.02
N VAL A 71 0.43 -32.75 6.35
CA VAL A 71 -0.91 -33.38 6.47
C VAL A 71 -1.35 -33.99 5.14
N HIS A 72 -1.07 -33.32 4.02
CA HIS A 72 -1.42 -33.77 2.68
C HIS A 72 -0.30 -34.56 1.96
N ARG A 73 0.74 -35.01 2.68
CA ARG A 73 1.93 -35.68 2.10
C ARG A 73 1.62 -36.89 1.23
N ASP A 74 0.53 -37.60 1.51
CA ASP A 74 0.16 -38.79 0.73
C ASP A 74 -0.32 -38.41 -0.68
N LYS A 75 -0.88 -37.21 -0.88
CA LYS A 75 -1.21 -36.69 -2.21
C LYS A 75 0.04 -36.37 -3.04
N PHE A 76 1.07 -35.81 -2.40
CA PHE A 76 2.38 -35.60 -3.04
C PHE A 76 3.04 -36.93 -3.42
N LYS A 77 2.98 -37.93 -2.53
CA LYS A 77 3.47 -39.28 -2.86
C LYS A 77 2.74 -39.90 -4.06
N GLN A 78 1.42 -39.68 -4.16
CA GLN A 78 0.62 -40.17 -5.28
C GLN A 78 0.93 -39.45 -6.60
N SER A 79 1.22 -38.15 -6.57
CA SER A 79 1.64 -37.42 -7.77
C SER A 79 3.10 -37.66 -8.16
N GLY A 80 3.91 -38.21 -7.26
CA GLY A 80 5.36 -38.34 -7.44
C GLY A 80 6.13 -37.04 -7.20
N GLU A 81 5.45 -35.97 -6.77
CA GLU A 81 6.09 -34.70 -6.46
C GLU A 81 6.74 -34.69 -5.07
N LYS A 82 7.79 -33.88 -4.91
CA LYS A 82 8.40 -33.63 -3.60
C LYS A 82 7.45 -32.84 -2.72
N LEU A 83 7.49 -33.08 -1.41
CA LEU A 83 6.68 -32.34 -0.47
C LEU A 83 7.12 -30.86 -0.47
N THR A 84 6.20 -29.93 -0.70
CA THR A 84 6.56 -28.51 -0.81
C THR A 84 5.42 -27.61 -0.36
N THR A 85 5.74 -26.36 -0.04
CA THR A 85 4.75 -25.29 0.17
C THR A 85 4.39 -24.58 -1.14
N VAL A 86 5.18 -24.79 -2.20
CA VAL A 86 4.93 -24.23 -3.54
C VAL A 86 3.69 -24.91 -4.12
N LYS A 87 2.77 -24.12 -4.68
CA LYS A 87 1.52 -24.62 -5.26
C LYS A 87 0.71 -25.54 -4.34
N LEU A 88 0.84 -25.37 -3.01
CA LEU A 88 0.16 -26.19 -2.02
C LEU A 88 -1.37 -26.22 -2.22
N GLY A 89 -1.95 -25.17 -2.84
CA GLY A 89 -3.37 -25.12 -3.19
C GLY A 89 -3.82 -26.22 -4.16
N GLU A 90 -2.93 -26.78 -4.99
CA GLU A 90 -3.22 -27.90 -5.90
C GLU A 90 -3.42 -29.22 -5.13
N PHE A 91 -2.76 -29.36 -3.97
CA PHE A 91 -2.81 -30.56 -3.15
C PHE A 91 -3.82 -30.44 -2.00
N ALA A 92 -3.79 -29.31 -1.29
CA ALA A 92 -4.61 -29.07 -0.10
C ALA A 92 -5.94 -28.36 -0.41
N GLY A 93 -6.09 -27.77 -1.60
CA GLY A 93 -7.23 -26.90 -1.95
C GLY A 93 -6.94 -25.43 -1.67
N SER A 94 -7.22 -24.55 -2.64
CA SER A 94 -6.86 -23.12 -2.56
C SER A 94 -7.54 -22.41 -1.38
N ASP A 95 -8.80 -22.71 -1.09
CA ASP A 95 -9.55 -22.10 0.02
C ASP A 95 -8.98 -22.51 1.38
N ILE A 96 -8.62 -23.79 1.53
CA ILE A 96 -7.99 -24.32 2.75
C ILE A 96 -6.62 -23.67 2.98
N VAL A 97 -5.85 -23.46 1.92
CA VAL A 97 -4.56 -22.75 2.01
C VAL A 97 -4.77 -21.29 2.39
N ALA A 98 -5.75 -20.61 1.80
CA ALA A 98 -6.05 -19.22 2.15
C ALA A 98 -6.42 -19.07 3.64
N GLU A 99 -7.27 -19.95 4.15
CA GLU A 99 -7.73 -19.92 5.55
C GLU A 99 -6.64 -20.36 6.53
N ARG A 100 -5.93 -21.47 6.26
CA ARG A 100 -5.03 -22.10 7.24
C ARG A 100 -3.58 -21.64 7.14
N VAL A 101 -3.19 -21.03 6.03
CA VAL A 101 -1.81 -20.58 5.79
C VAL A 101 -1.77 -19.07 5.62
N TYR A 102 -2.44 -18.52 4.60
CA TYR A 102 -2.28 -17.10 4.26
C TYR A 102 -2.80 -16.18 5.36
N GLY A 103 -4.00 -16.42 5.89
CA GLY A 103 -4.56 -15.63 7.00
C GLY A 103 -3.64 -15.64 8.24
N PRO A 104 -3.35 -16.79 8.85
CA PRO A 104 -2.49 -16.88 10.03
C PRO A 104 -1.08 -16.33 9.84
N ASN A 105 -0.45 -16.55 8.67
CA ASN A 105 0.87 -15.99 8.38
C ASN A 105 0.82 -14.47 8.21
N THR A 106 -0.27 -13.95 7.63
CA THR A 106 -0.52 -12.52 7.55
C THR A 106 -0.60 -11.94 8.96
N ASP A 107 -1.47 -12.48 9.81
CA ASP A 107 -1.61 -12.01 11.20
C ASP A 107 -0.27 -12.02 11.97
N ARG A 108 0.58 -13.04 11.74
CA ARG A 108 1.93 -13.11 12.32
C ARG A 108 2.85 -12.03 11.78
N ASN A 109 2.94 -11.85 10.45
CA ASN A 109 3.78 -10.81 9.85
C ASN A 109 3.35 -9.41 10.32
N LEU A 110 2.05 -9.19 10.46
CA LEU A 110 1.46 -7.97 10.98
C LEU A 110 1.76 -7.76 12.47
N ALA A 111 1.67 -8.80 13.30
CA ALA A 111 2.08 -8.75 14.70
C ALA A 111 3.58 -8.46 14.85
N LEU A 112 4.44 -9.05 14.01
CA LEU A 112 5.86 -8.76 13.93
C LEU A 112 6.10 -7.29 13.52
N SER A 113 5.35 -6.78 12.55
CA SER A 113 5.45 -5.38 12.14
C SER A 113 5.15 -4.44 13.30
N ARG A 114 4.12 -4.72 14.10
CA ARG A 114 3.82 -3.97 15.34
C ARG A 114 4.95 -4.07 16.38
N GLN A 115 5.58 -5.24 16.52
CA GLN A 115 6.74 -5.38 17.40
C GLN A 115 7.91 -4.52 16.91
N VAL A 116 8.21 -4.56 15.62
CA VAL A 116 9.26 -3.76 15.01
C VAL A 116 8.99 -2.27 15.19
N MET A 117 7.74 -1.84 15.05
CA MET A 117 7.35 -0.47 15.34
C MET A 117 7.56 -0.09 16.81
N ARG A 118 7.38 -1.01 17.77
CA ARG A 118 7.72 -0.75 19.18
C ARG A 118 9.21 -0.68 19.44
N ASP A 119 9.97 -1.58 18.84
CA ASP A 119 11.42 -1.67 19.02
C ASP A 119 12.16 -0.51 18.32
N TYR A 120 11.57 0.00 17.23
CA TYR A 120 12.08 1.11 16.42
C TYR A 120 11.00 2.18 16.22
N PRO A 121 10.62 2.92 17.28
CA PRO A 121 9.45 3.79 17.27
C PRO A 121 9.52 4.96 16.29
N ASN A 122 10.70 5.32 15.80
CA ASN A 122 10.92 6.43 14.87
C ASN A 122 11.02 6.03 13.39
N ASP A 123 11.02 4.73 13.09
CA ASP A 123 11.18 4.23 11.73
C ASP A 123 9.85 3.64 11.23
N ILE A 124 9.56 3.77 9.93
CA ILE A 124 8.39 3.09 9.32
C ILE A 124 8.60 1.57 9.34
N ALA A 125 7.52 0.80 9.33
CA ALA A 125 7.56 -0.63 9.06
C ALA A 125 7.03 -0.93 7.66
N ILE A 126 7.72 -1.81 6.94
CA ILE A 126 7.29 -2.29 5.62
C ILE A 126 6.78 -3.71 5.81
N ALA A 127 5.46 -3.87 5.69
CA ALA A 127 4.74 -5.12 5.95
C ALA A 127 4.24 -5.72 4.62
N PRO A 128 5.01 -6.61 3.96
CA PRO A 128 4.65 -7.15 2.65
C PRO A 128 3.33 -7.93 2.65
N ALA A 129 2.88 -8.38 3.82
CA ALA A 129 1.70 -9.21 3.99
C ALA A 129 0.41 -8.63 3.41
N GLY A 130 0.22 -7.32 3.49
CA GLY A 130 -1.00 -6.67 3.01
C GLY A 130 -1.21 -6.84 1.52
N LEU A 131 -0.16 -6.56 0.73
CA LEU A 131 -0.21 -6.72 -0.72
C LEU A 131 -0.31 -8.21 -1.10
N GLN A 132 0.47 -9.09 -0.47
CA GLN A 132 0.47 -10.51 -0.83
C GLN A 132 -0.88 -11.19 -0.56
N ALA A 133 -1.49 -10.93 0.60
CA ALA A 133 -2.82 -11.46 0.90
C ALA A 133 -3.86 -11.00 -0.12
N MET A 134 -3.83 -9.72 -0.52
CA MET A 134 -4.73 -9.20 -1.54
C MET A 134 -4.50 -9.89 -2.90
N VAL A 135 -3.25 -10.00 -3.37
CA VAL A 135 -2.97 -10.65 -4.67
C VAL A 135 -3.38 -12.14 -4.64
N HIS A 136 -3.20 -12.82 -3.51
CA HIS A 136 -3.69 -14.19 -3.33
C HIS A 136 -5.23 -14.28 -3.35
N GLN A 137 -5.93 -13.30 -2.79
CA GLN A 137 -7.41 -13.25 -2.78
C GLN A 137 -8.02 -12.76 -4.09
N PHE A 138 -7.36 -11.86 -4.82
CA PHE A 138 -7.73 -11.47 -6.18
C PHE A 138 -7.70 -12.67 -7.12
N GLY A 139 -6.89 -13.67 -6.77
CA GLY A 139 -6.79 -14.93 -7.49
C GLY A 139 -6.36 -14.74 -8.94
N ALA A 140 -6.56 -15.79 -9.70
CA ALA A 140 -6.43 -15.81 -11.15
C ALA A 140 -7.55 -14.97 -11.79
N ASN A 141 -7.51 -13.63 -11.67
CA ASN A 141 -8.50 -12.77 -12.30
C ASN A 141 -8.22 -12.68 -13.81
N ALA A 142 -9.14 -13.20 -14.63
CA ALA A 142 -9.01 -13.22 -16.09
C ALA A 142 -8.81 -11.82 -16.69
N GLY A 143 -9.49 -10.80 -16.16
CA GLY A 143 -9.35 -9.42 -16.61
C GLY A 143 -8.04 -8.77 -16.16
N PHE A 144 -7.50 -9.15 -15.00
CA PHE A 144 -6.24 -8.57 -14.53
C PHE A 144 -5.03 -9.24 -15.19
N SER A 145 -5.00 -10.57 -15.22
CA SER A 145 -3.81 -11.37 -15.52
C SER A 145 -4.05 -12.56 -16.45
N ARG A 146 -5.19 -12.63 -17.18
CA ARG A 146 -5.60 -13.82 -17.97
C ARG A 146 -5.71 -15.09 -17.14
N GLY A 147 -6.08 -14.97 -15.87
CA GLY A 147 -6.18 -16.12 -14.98
C GLY A 147 -4.82 -16.57 -14.47
N GLN A 148 -3.77 -15.78 -14.65
CA GLN A 148 -2.47 -16.07 -14.10
C GLN A 148 -2.35 -15.57 -12.67
N LYS A 149 -1.90 -16.44 -11.77
CA LYS A 149 -1.57 -16.07 -10.40
C LYS A 149 -0.15 -15.48 -10.36
N TRP A 150 0.10 -14.63 -9.37
CA TRP A 150 1.48 -14.30 -9.00
C TRP A 150 2.09 -15.49 -8.29
N GLU A 151 3.21 -15.95 -8.81
CA GLU A 151 4.06 -16.95 -8.19
C GLU A 151 4.97 -16.30 -7.14
N GLU A 152 5.61 -17.13 -6.30
CA GLU A 152 6.51 -16.64 -5.23
C GLU A 152 7.60 -15.72 -5.81
N GLU A 153 8.12 -16.06 -6.97
CA GLU A 153 9.16 -15.32 -7.67
C GLU A 153 8.71 -13.92 -8.13
N ASP A 154 7.43 -13.72 -8.50
CA ASP A 154 6.91 -12.40 -8.87
C ASP A 154 6.86 -11.45 -7.67
N TYR A 155 6.43 -11.99 -6.51
CA TYR A 155 6.45 -11.23 -5.26
C TYR A 155 7.87 -10.80 -4.91
N MET A 156 8.81 -11.74 -5.00
CA MET A 156 10.19 -11.46 -4.64
C MET A 156 10.86 -10.49 -5.62
N ALA A 157 10.49 -10.52 -6.89
CA ALA A 157 10.90 -9.53 -7.88
C ALA A 157 10.35 -8.12 -7.60
N LEU A 158 9.24 -7.98 -6.85
CA LEU A 158 8.79 -6.71 -6.29
C LEU A 158 9.57 -6.33 -5.02
N TRP A 159 9.73 -7.27 -4.08
CA TRP A 159 10.28 -6.98 -2.75
C TRP A 159 11.76 -6.67 -2.77
N PHE A 160 12.53 -7.26 -3.68
CA PHE A 160 13.97 -6.98 -3.81
C PHE A 160 14.26 -5.51 -4.11
N PRO A 161 13.61 -4.87 -5.11
CA PRO A 161 13.67 -3.43 -5.28
C PRO A 161 13.19 -2.63 -4.07
N VAL A 162 12.09 -3.03 -3.43
CA VAL A 162 11.59 -2.34 -2.23
C VAL A 162 12.64 -2.35 -1.12
N LYS A 163 13.25 -3.51 -0.87
CA LYS A 163 14.38 -3.68 0.04
C LYS A 163 15.56 -2.82 -0.38
N HIS A 164 15.90 -2.81 -1.66
CA HIS A 164 17.00 -2.01 -2.22
C HIS A 164 16.89 -0.52 -1.90
N TYR A 165 15.70 0.06 -2.08
CA TYR A 165 15.51 1.52 -1.96
C TYR A 165 15.03 1.98 -0.57
N PHE A 166 14.25 1.15 0.13
CA PHE A 166 13.53 1.58 1.34
C PHE A 166 13.93 0.81 2.60
N GLU A 167 14.65 -0.31 2.52
CA GLU A 167 15.06 -1.02 3.73
C GLU A 167 16.31 -0.39 4.35
N LYS A 168 16.15 0.07 5.59
CA LYS A 168 17.22 0.48 6.49
C LYS A 168 17.67 -0.68 7.39
N ARG A 169 16.69 -1.46 7.88
CA ARG A 169 16.97 -2.64 8.72
C ARG A 169 16.09 -3.82 8.37
N GLN A 170 16.66 -5.00 8.59
CA GLN A 170 16.02 -6.29 8.44
C GLN A 170 15.86 -6.97 9.82
N PRO A 171 14.72 -6.78 10.51
CA PRO A 171 14.39 -7.55 11.70
C PRO A 171 14.16 -9.04 11.36
N LEU A 172 14.96 -9.91 11.98
CA LEU A 172 14.81 -11.37 11.96
C LEU A 172 14.07 -11.81 13.24
N SER A 173 12.80 -12.17 13.08
CA SER A 173 11.94 -12.68 14.16
C SER A 173 10.95 -13.71 13.62
N GLY A 174 10.41 -14.56 14.50
CA GLY A 174 9.52 -15.66 14.13
C GLY A 174 10.25 -16.82 13.44
N ASP A 175 9.62 -17.38 12.41
CA ASP A 175 10.09 -18.57 11.68
C ASP A 175 10.48 -18.27 10.22
N PRO A 176 11.27 -17.21 9.93
CA PRO A 176 11.51 -16.77 8.56
C PRO A 176 12.11 -17.89 7.68
N ASN A 177 12.91 -18.78 8.28
CA ASN A 177 13.56 -19.85 7.52
C ASN A 177 12.62 -20.95 7.01
N PHE A 178 11.37 -20.99 7.48
CA PHE A 178 10.34 -21.89 6.94
C PHE A 178 9.64 -21.30 5.71
N SER A 179 10.14 -20.20 5.14
CA SER A 179 9.70 -19.65 3.87
C SER A 179 10.87 -19.57 2.90
N ARG A 180 10.65 -19.96 1.64
CA ARG A 180 11.62 -19.80 0.56
C ARG A 180 11.87 -18.31 0.30
N GLY A 181 10.81 -17.51 0.19
CA GLY A 181 10.80 -16.05 0.17
C GLY A 181 11.75 -15.43 1.20
N ALA A 182 11.53 -15.73 2.47
CA ALA A 182 12.37 -15.21 3.55
C ALA A 182 13.82 -15.73 3.54
N ASN A 183 14.10 -16.92 2.99
CA ASN A 183 15.48 -17.39 2.78
C ASN A 183 16.19 -16.57 1.68
N TRP A 184 15.51 -16.20 0.60
CA TRP A 184 16.02 -15.25 -0.41
C TRP A 184 16.23 -13.86 0.20
N GLU A 185 15.27 -13.34 0.96
CA GLU A 185 15.40 -12.05 1.64
C GLU A 185 16.53 -12.04 2.67
N LEU A 186 16.78 -13.15 3.37
CA LEU A 186 17.91 -13.32 4.27
C LEU A 186 19.24 -13.33 3.52
N MET A 187 19.30 -13.98 2.35
CA MET A 187 20.49 -13.99 1.49
C MET A 187 20.78 -12.61 0.90
N TYR A 188 19.76 -11.90 0.41
CA TYR A 188 19.85 -10.50 0.03
C TYR A 188 20.39 -9.67 1.21
N GLY A 189 19.82 -9.92 2.39
CA GLY A 189 20.24 -9.43 3.70
C GLY A 189 21.76 -9.43 3.91
N ALA A 190 22.32 -10.63 3.80
CA ALA A 190 23.75 -10.88 3.96
C ALA A 190 24.57 -10.31 2.79
N SER A 191 24.05 -10.33 1.57
CA SER A 191 24.74 -9.80 0.38
C SER A 191 24.93 -8.30 0.43
N VAL A 192 23.95 -7.54 0.95
CA VAL A 192 24.11 -6.11 1.22
C VAL A 192 25.21 -5.88 2.25
N GLN A 193 25.21 -6.61 3.36
CA GLN A 193 26.23 -6.48 4.41
C GLN A 193 27.63 -6.92 3.97
N ALA A 194 27.72 -7.81 2.99
CA ALA A 194 28.97 -8.20 2.35
C ALA A 194 29.45 -7.18 1.29
N GLY A 195 28.64 -6.17 0.95
CA GLY A 195 29.00 -5.14 -0.03
C GLY A 195 28.99 -5.63 -1.48
N VAL A 196 28.25 -6.71 -1.79
CA VAL A 196 28.25 -7.37 -3.11
C VAL A 196 26.96 -7.16 -3.91
N VAL A 197 26.07 -6.28 -3.44
CA VAL A 197 24.83 -5.90 -4.15
C VAL A 197 25.11 -4.72 -5.08
N PRO A 198 25.02 -4.88 -6.42
CA PRO A 198 25.35 -3.80 -7.33
C PRO A 198 24.36 -2.63 -7.27
N GLY A 199 24.89 -1.41 -7.37
CA GLY A 199 24.06 -0.19 -7.47
C GLY A 199 23.43 0.29 -6.16
N ARG A 200 23.74 -0.35 -5.02
CA ARG A 200 23.39 0.14 -3.68
C ARG A 200 24.62 0.78 -3.05
N ASP A 201 24.46 1.92 -2.39
CA ASP A 201 25.50 2.49 -1.53
C ASP A 201 25.92 1.44 -0.50
N ALA A 202 27.22 1.19 -0.38
CA ALA A 202 27.74 -0.02 0.28
C ALA A 202 27.20 -0.20 1.71
N ASN A 203 26.88 -1.45 2.06
CA ASN A 203 26.72 -2.02 3.40
C ASN A 203 25.74 -1.42 4.41
N ASN A 204 24.90 -0.47 4.03
CA ASN A 204 24.05 0.31 4.92
C ASN A 204 22.78 -0.39 5.44
N MET A 205 22.86 -1.67 5.80
CA MET A 205 21.70 -2.40 6.31
C MET A 205 22.02 -3.19 7.57
N ASP A 206 21.31 -2.85 8.64
CA ASP A 206 21.35 -3.59 9.89
C ASP A 206 20.48 -4.85 9.79
N VAL A 207 20.96 -5.95 10.36
CA VAL A 207 20.15 -7.17 10.50
C VAL A 207 20.10 -7.51 11.98
N LYS A 208 18.91 -7.37 12.56
CA LYS A 208 18.69 -7.38 14.01
C LYS A 208 17.74 -8.52 14.39
N ASP A 209 17.88 -9.11 15.58
CA ASP A 209 16.89 -10.07 16.08
C ASP A 209 15.68 -9.33 16.67
N GLY A 210 14.64 -10.07 17.07
CA GLY A 210 13.46 -9.50 17.76
C GLY A 210 13.73 -8.87 19.13
N LYS A 211 15.00 -8.72 19.54
CA LYS A 211 15.44 -7.92 20.71
C LYS A 211 16.34 -6.75 20.29
N GLY A 212 16.39 -6.44 19.00
CA GLY A 212 17.21 -5.37 18.42
C GLY A 212 18.72 -5.65 18.38
N ARG A 213 19.18 -6.88 18.64
CA ARG A 213 20.61 -7.23 18.67
C ARG A 213 21.09 -7.66 17.30
N ASP A 214 22.35 -7.38 16.95
CA ASP A 214 22.92 -7.83 15.69
C ASP A 214 22.88 -9.35 15.52
N VAL A 215 22.42 -9.79 14.35
CA VAL A 215 22.43 -11.20 13.99
C VAL A 215 23.68 -11.52 13.20
N SER A 216 24.60 -12.25 13.86
CA SER A 216 25.85 -12.71 13.26
C SER A 216 25.62 -13.70 12.11
N LEU A 217 26.63 -13.84 11.24
CA LEU A 217 26.57 -14.77 10.11
C LEU A 217 26.42 -16.22 10.60
N ALA A 218 27.15 -16.58 11.66
CA ALA A 218 27.03 -17.91 12.29
C ALA A 218 25.60 -18.23 12.73
N ARG A 219 24.88 -17.25 13.31
CA ARG A 219 23.51 -17.46 13.80
C ARG A 219 22.52 -17.61 12.64
N ARG A 220 22.74 -16.93 11.51
CA ARG A 220 21.95 -17.15 10.28
C ARG A 220 22.16 -18.55 9.71
N ILE A 221 23.43 -18.98 9.58
CA ILE A 221 23.81 -20.32 9.11
C ILE A 221 23.14 -21.39 9.99
N GLU A 222 23.29 -21.28 11.31
CA GLU A 222 22.70 -22.22 12.27
C GLU A 222 21.18 -22.29 12.15
N SER A 223 20.52 -21.13 12.02
CA SER A 223 19.07 -21.07 11.87
C SER A 223 18.59 -21.73 10.57
N VAL A 224 19.26 -21.48 9.43
CA VAL A 224 18.86 -22.10 8.14
C VAL A 224 19.17 -23.60 8.19
N ALA A 225 20.29 -23.99 8.78
CA ALA A 225 20.65 -25.39 8.99
C ALA A 225 19.64 -26.16 9.83
N ASN A 226 19.08 -25.54 10.87
CA ASN A 226 18.02 -26.15 11.69
C ASN A 226 16.78 -26.46 10.85
N TYR A 227 16.36 -25.53 10.00
CA TYR A 227 15.26 -25.76 9.06
C TYR A 227 15.57 -26.91 8.10
N VAL A 228 16.71 -26.87 7.39
CA VAL A 228 17.04 -27.89 6.38
C VAL A 228 17.14 -29.28 7.03
N ARG A 229 17.76 -29.40 8.22
CA ARG A 229 17.82 -30.66 8.98
C ARG A 229 16.45 -31.17 9.42
N TRP A 230 15.50 -30.28 9.68
CA TRP A 230 14.13 -30.66 10.03
C TRP A 230 13.30 -31.08 8.80
N ALA A 231 13.43 -30.35 7.69
CA ALA A 231 12.60 -30.47 6.50
C ALA A 231 13.04 -31.64 5.60
N ALA A 232 14.35 -31.74 5.31
CA ALA A 232 14.85 -32.68 4.31
C ALA A 232 14.58 -34.16 4.66
N PRO A 233 14.76 -34.62 5.92
CA PRO A 233 14.43 -36.01 6.29
C PRO A 233 12.93 -36.34 6.21
N LYS A 234 12.05 -35.32 6.21
CA LYS A 234 10.60 -35.49 6.04
C LYS A 234 10.18 -35.53 4.58
N GLY A 235 11.13 -35.44 3.64
CA GLY A 235 10.87 -35.46 2.21
C GLY A 235 10.49 -34.11 1.60
N PHE A 236 10.67 -33.01 2.35
CA PHE A 236 10.46 -31.66 1.79
C PHE A 236 11.52 -31.31 0.75
N ASP A 237 11.10 -30.57 -0.27
CA ASP A 237 12.01 -29.82 -1.13
C ASP A 237 12.71 -28.73 -0.30
N VAL A 238 14.02 -28.88 -0.14
CA VAL A 238 14.86 -27.95 0.61
C VAL A 238 15.81 -27.16 -0.28
N SER A 239 15.61 -27.18 -1.59
CA SER A 239 16.51 -26.57 -2.60
C SER A 239 16.91 -25.13 -2.25
N VAL A 240 15.94 -24.24 -2.01
CA VAL A 240 16.21 -22.84 -1.65
C VAL A 240 16.94 -22.74 -0.30
N GLY A 241 16.48 -23.43 0.74
CA GLY A 241 17.10 -23.37 2.07
C GLY A 241 18.53 -23.94 2.10
N ALA A 242 18.76 -25.06 1.41
CA ALA A 242 20.08 -25.67 1.26
C ALA A 242 21.02 -24.78 0.43
N THR A 243 20.52 -24.18 -0.65
CA THR A 243 21.28 -23.20 -1.45
C THR A 243 21.66 -21.97 -0.63
N THR A 244 20.71 -21.36 0.09
CA THR A 244 20.99 -20.23 1.00
C THR A 244 22.03 -20.60 2.04
N LEU A 245 21.93 -21.80 2.63
CA LEU A 245 22.89 -22.27 3.63
C LEU A 245 24.32 -22.37 3.08
N VAL A 246 24.49 -23.00 1.91
CA VAL A 246 25.80 -23.13 1.26
C VAL A 246 26.33 -21.75 0.86
N ARG A 247 25.49 -20.86 0.34
CA ARG A 247 25.88 -19.49 -0.03
C ARG A 247 26.35 -18.68 1.17
N LEU A 248 25.71 -18.79 2.33
CA LEU A 248 26.15 -18.14 3.58
C LEU A 248 27.50 -18.70 4.07
N MET A 249 27.72 -20.02 3.94
CA MET A 249 29.01 -20.65 4.27
C MET A 249 30.11 -20.14 3.33
N HIS A 250 29.84 -20.10 2.02
CA HIS A 250 30.75 -19.56 1.02
C HIS A 250 31.08 -18.09 1.28
N MET A 251 30.07 -17.28 1.60
CA MET A 251 30.27 -15.88 1.97
C MET A 251 31.20 -15.73 3.17
N SER A 252 31.10 -16.61 4.18
CA SER A 252 32.06 -16.61 5.29
C SER A 252 33.48 -16.87 4.80
N ASP A 253 33.69 -17.82 3.88
CA ASP A 253 35.02 -18.09 3.33
C ASP A 253 35.57 -16.94 2.51
N GLN A 254 34.73 -16.28 1.73
CA GLN A 254 35.11 -15.09 0.95
C GLN A 254 35.49 -13.92 1.88
N ILE A 255 34.75 -13.70 2.97
CA ILE A 255 35.11 -12.67 3.96
C ILE A 255 36.48 -12.95 4.57
N GLU A 256 36.75 -14.20 4.98
CA GLU A 256 38.03 -14.53 5.62
C GLU A 256 39.19 -14.57 4.60
N ALA A 257 38.94 -14.98 3.35
CA ALA A 257 39.90 -14.87 2.26
C ALA A 257 40.28 -13.40 2.00
N ALA A 258 39.29 -12.51 1.88
CA ALA A 258 39.50 -11.08 1.68
C ALA A 258 40.32 -10.46 2.82
N LYS A 259 39.99 -10.78 4.08
CA LYS A 259 40.73 -10.31 5.26
C LYS A 259 42.17 -10.83 5.30
N ALA A 260 42.42 -12.02 4.76
CA ALA A 260 43.75 -12.60 4.65
C ALA A 260 44.54 -12.14 3.40
N GLY A 261 44.02 -11.19 2.63
CA GLY A 261 44.64 -10.71 1.39
C GLY A 261 44.65 -11.75 0.25
N LYS A 262 43.80 -12.77 0.33
CA LYS A 262 43.66 -13.80 -0.72
C LYS A 262 42.61 -13.34 -1.75
N PRO A 263 42.65 -13.89 -2.99
CA PRO A 263 41.62 -13.61 -3.99
C PRO A 263 40.21 -13.83 -3.43
N SER A 264 39.38 -12.79 -3.50
CA SER A 264 38.00 -12.83 -3.04
C SER A 264 37.11 -11.93 -3.89
N ILE A 265 35.84 -12.31 -4.00
CA ILE A 265 34.77 -11.48 -4.56
C ILE A 265 34.29 -10.38 -3.60
N ILE A 266 34.72 -10.43 -2.33
CA ILE A 266 34.34 -9.46 -1.30
C ILE A 266 35.47 -8.44 -1.11
N ASP A 267 35.13 -7.16 -1.21
CA ASP A 267 36.01 -6.07 -0.83
C ASP A 267 35.83 -5.73 0.66
N THR A 268 36.89 -5.86 1.46
CA THR A 268 36.87 -5.56 2.89
C THR A 268 36.53 -4.10 3.22
N ASN A 269 36.72 -3.17 2.28
CA ASN A 269 36.33 -1.77 2.45
C ASN A 269 34.82 -1.60 2.40
N ASN A 270 34.13 -2.49 1.68
CA ASN A 270 32.68 -2.46 1.50
C ASN A 270 31.94 -3.35 2.50
N LEU A 271 32.62 -3.97 3.48
CA LEU A 271 31.98 -4.78 4.50
C LEU A 271 31.24 -3.96 5.55
N HIS A 272 30.02 -4.37 5.87
CA HIS A 272 29.30 -3.85 7.03
C HIS A 272 30.09 -4.11 8.32
N SER A 273 29.92 -3.23 9.31
CA SER A 273 30.61 -3.31 10.60
C SER A 273 30.47 -4.69 11.27
N SER A 274 29.30 -5.33 11.16
CA SER A 274 29.02 -6.66 11.71
C SER A 274 29.85 -7.78 11.06
N PHE A 275 30.23 -7.65 9.78
CA PHE A 275 31.06 -8.62 9.06
C PHE A 275 32.55 -8.28 9.17
N LYS A 276 32.88 -6.99 9.25
CA LYS A 276 34.24 -6.52 9.47
C LYS A 276 34.76 -6.94 10.85
N LYS A 277 33.95 -6.79 11.91
CA LYS A 277 34.31 -7.02 13.32
C LYS A 277 33.90 -8.40 13.87
N ARG A 278 33.81 -9.43 13.00
CA ARG A 278 33.48 -10.80 13.43
C ARG A 278 34.45 -11.30 14.48
N SER A 279 33.92 -11.85 15.57
CA SER A 279 34.75 -12.43 16.64
C SER A 279 35.37 -13.75 16.19
N GLN A 280 36.54 -14.09 16.73
CA GLN A 280 37.17 -15.40 16.50
C GLN A 280 36.26 -16.57 16.93
N LYS A 281 35.44 -16.35 17.97
CA LYS A 281 34.42 -17.32 18.41
C LYS A 281 33.38 -17.57 17.33
N GLU A 282 32.91 -16.53 16.64
CA GLU A 282 31.97 -16.64 15.54
C GLU A 282 32.58 -17.39 14.35
N VAL A 283 33.80 -17.02 13.94
CA VAL A 283 34.51 -17.68 12.82
C VAL A 283 34.67 -19.17 13.10
N LYS A 284 35.16 -19.54 14.30
CA LYS A 284 35.27 -20.96 14.72
C LYS A 284 33.92 -21.68 14.71
N LYS A 285 32.84 -21.02 15.14
CA LYS A 285 31.49 -21.61 15.10
C LYS A 285 31.02 -21.88 13.67
N VAL A 286 31.33 -20.99 12.71
CA VAL A 286 31.02 -21.25 11.29
C VAL A 286 31.79 -22.45 10.76
N GLU A 287 33.08 -22.57 11.06
CA GLU A 287 33.89 -23.73 10.65
C GLU A 287 33.36 -25.05 11.23
N GLN A 288 32.94 -25.05 12.51
CA GLN A 288 32.28 -26.19 13.12
C GLN A 288 30.96 -26.55 12.41
N LEU A 289 30.13 -25.55 12.09
CA LEU A 289 28.88 -25.77 11.37
C LEU A 289 29.14 -26.35 9.97
N LYS A 290 30.14 -25.85 9.23
CA LYS A 290 30.53 -26.41 7.92
C LYS A 290 30.96 -27.86 8.03
N ALA A 291 31.82 -28.20 8.99
CA ALA A 291 32.28 -29.57 9.20
C ALA A 291 31.13 -30.52 9.56
N GLN A 292 30.17 -30.07 10.37
CA GLN A 292 29.00 -30.86 10.75
C GLN A 292 27.99 -31.01 9.62
N LEU A 293 27.77 -29.96 8.83
CA LEU A 293 26.70 -29.90 7.82
C LEU A 293 27.14 -30.39 6.45
N GLY A 294 28.44 -30.33 6.11
CA GLY A 294 28.97 -30.76 4.83
C GLY A 294 28.54 -32.19 4.43
N PRO A 295 28.74 -33.20 5.28
CA PRO A 295 28.31 -34.58 5.02
C PRO A 295 26.80 -34.71 4.80
N PHE A 296 26.00 -33.97 5.57
CA PHE A 296 24.54 -33.96 5.44
C PHE A 296 24.10 -33.31 4.13
N LEU A 297 24.65 -32.14 3.77
CA LEU A 297 24.33 -31.41 2.55
C LEU A 297 24.81 -32.14 1.29
N ALA A 298 25.85 -32.97 1.38
CA ALA A 298 26.32 -33.81 0.28
C ALA A 298 25.23 -34.80 -0.21
N ASN A 299 24.32 -35.22 0.67
CA ASN A 299 23.18 -36.08 0.30
C ASN A 299 22.08 -35.33 -0.47
N TYR A 300 22.11 -33.99 -0.46
CA TYR A 300 21.15 -33.11 -1.12
C TYR A 300 21.83 -32.21 -2.16
N ALA A 301 23.02 -32.58 -2.61
CA ALA A 301 23.82 -31.80 -3.56
C ALA A 301 23.11 -31.62 -4.92
N ASP A 302 22.21 -32.52 -5.28
CA ASP A 302 21.34 -32.43 -6.46
C ASP A 302 20.30 -31.29 -6.35
N GLN A 303 19.99 -30.83 -5.13
CA GLN A 303 19.03 -29.76 -4.88
C GLN A 303 19.68 -28.38 -4.69
N ILE A 304 21.00 -28.32 -4.64
CA ILE A 304 21.74 -27.08 -4.36
C ILE A 304 22.18 -26.42 -5.67
N ASP A 305 21.89 -25.14 -5.82
CA ASP A 305 22.38 -24.32 -6.93
C ASP A 305 23.81 -23.83 -6.66
N PHE A 306 24.78 -24.39 -7.39
CA PHE A 306 26.21 -24.08 -7.27
C PHE A 306 26.75 -23.07 -8.29
N GLU A 307 25.94 -22.56 -9.22
CA GLU A 307 26.41 -21.85 -10.41
C GLU A 307 27.41 -20.70 -10.11
N ASP A 308 27.21 -20.00 -9.00
CA ASP A 308 28.02 -18.83 -8.60
C ASP A 308 29.04 -19.12 -7.47
N LEU A 309 29.20 -20.39 -7.08
CA LEU A 309 30.10 -20.80 -5.99
C LEU A 309 31.44 -21.35 -6.48
N GLY A 310 31.52 -21.70 -7.78
CA GLY A 310 32.68 -22.34 -8.41
C GLY A 310 32.74 -23.86 -8.19
N GLU A 311 33.29 -24.58 -9.17
CA GLU A 311 33.33 -26.05 -9.21
C GLU A 311 34.02 -26.69 -7.99
N LYS A 312 34.97 -25.97 -7.39
CA LYS A 312 35.67 -26.43 -6.19
C LYS A 312 34.71 -26.64 -5.01
N TRP A 313 33.72 -25.78 -4.82
CA TRP A 313 32.76 -25.91 -3.71
C TRP A 313 31.87 -27.13 -3.85
N LYS A 314 31.35 -27.35 -5.05
CA LYS A 314 30.57 -28.54 -5.38
C LYS A 314 31.41 -29.80 -5.15
N THR A 315 32.64 -29.79 -5.63
CA THR A 315 33.58 -30.90 -5.48
C THR A 315 33.91 -31.18 -4.00
N ASP A 316 34.23 -30.14 -3.22
CA ASP A 316 34.60 -30.28 -1.81
C ASP A 316 33.42 -30.73 -0.94
N LEU A 317 32.20 -30.28 -1.24
CA LEU A 317 30.99 -30.79 -0.60
C LEU A 317 30.79 -32.28 -0.91
N LEU A 318 30.92 -32.68 -2.17
CA LEU A 318 30.72 -34.07 -2.62
C LEU A 318 31.81 -35.03 -2.09
N LYS A 319 33.04 -34.56 -1.82
CA LYS A 319 34.07 -35.37 -1.15
C LYS A 319 33.64 -35.84 0.25
N GLY A 320 32.77 -35.07 0.92
CA GLY A 320 32.18 -35.42 2.22
C GLY A 320 31.19 -36.59 2.19
N LYS A 321 30.85 -37.13 1.01
CA LYS A 321 29.88 -38.23 0.84
C LYS A 321 30.41 -39.61 1.30
N LYS A 322 31.72 -39.78 1.48
CA LYS A 322 32.31 -41.07 1.90
C LYS A 322 32.05 -41.36 3.39
N GLY A 323 31.18 -42.34 3.67
CA GLY A 323 31.02 -42.96 4.99
C GLY A 323 29.88 -42.44 5.87
N VAL A 324 28.93 -41.68 5.33
CA VAL A 324 27.86 -41.03 6.11
C VAL A 324 26.67 -41.97 6.28
N LYS A 325 26.33 -42.32 7.53
CA LYS A 325 25.12 -43.07 7.86
C LYS A 325 23.85 -42.27 7.49
N PRO A 326 22.72 -42.92 7.15
CA PRO A 326 21.47 -42.25 6.82
C PRO A 326 20.99 -41.30 7.93
N ALA A 327 20.23 -40.28 7.55
CA ALA A 327 19.76 -39.16 8.37
C ALA A 327 18.87 -39.50 9.60
N THR A 328 18.75 -40.77 9.97
CA THR A 328 17.88 -41.25 11.07
C THR A 328 18.36 -40.81 12.45
N GLU A 329 19.66 -40.61 12.69
CA GLU A 329 20.19 -40.22 14.02
C GLU A 329 19.97 -38.72 14.37
N LEU A 330 19.59 -37.87 13.41
CA LEU A 330 19.31 -36.44 13.64
C LEU A 330 17.82 -36.13 13.88
N GLN A 331 16.94 -37.14 13.84
CA GLN A 331 15.49 -36.95 13.90
C GLN A 331 14.94 -36.49 15.26
N GLU A 332 15.64 -36.76 16.37
CA GLU A 332 14.99 -36.77 17.71
C GLU A 332 15.34 -35.60 18.65
N GLN A 333 16.25 -34.70 18.30
CA GLN A 333 16.83 -33.78 19.31
C GLN A 333 16.74 -32.28 19.03
N ILE A 334 15.94 -31.81 18.07
CA ILE A 334 15.80 -30.36 17.85
C ILE A 334 14.43 -29.89 18.37
N PRO A 335 14.31 -29.53 19.67
CA PRO A 335 13.25 -28.61 20.05
C PRO A 335 13.50 -27.33 19.26
N PHE A 336 12.57 -26.96 18.39
CA PHE A 336 12.71 -25.76 17.56
C PHE A 336 11.86 -24.65 18.15
N ASP A 337 12.49 -23.87 19.01
CA ASP A 337 12.05 -22.57 19.49
C ASP A 337 12.52 -21.52 18.47
N GLY A 338 11.84 -21.47 17.32
CA GLY A 338 12.09 -20.49 16.27
C GLY A 338 12.20 -19.09 16.86
N TRP A 339 13.42 -18.58 16.96
CA TRP A 339 13.79 -17.29 17.53
C TRP A 339 12.94 -16.83 18.75
N GLY A 340 12.56 -17.77 19.64
CA GLY A 340 11.80 -17.48 20.85
C GLY A 340 10.26 -17.46 20.71
N THR A 341 9.66 -18.18 19.76
CA THR A 341 8.20 -18.36 19.70
C THR A 341 7.72 -19.37 20.75
N LYS A 342 7.59 -18.91 22.01
CA LYS A 342 6.29 -19.20 22.63
C LYS A 342 5.28 -18.58 21.67
N GLN A 343 4.33 -19.36 21.16
CA GLN A 343 3.13 -18.77 20.53
C GLN A 343 2.77 -17.55 21.38
N PRO A 344 2.43 -16.38 20.80
CA PRO A 344 1.81 -15.35 21.61
C PRO A 344 0.65 -16.05 22.29
N LYS A 345 0.80 -16.32 23.60
CA LYS A 345 -0.32 -16.65 24.46
C LYS A 345 -1.32 -15.56 24.11
N LYS A 346 -2.58 -15.94 23.81
CA LYS A 346 -3.71 -15.01 23.64
C LYS A 346 -3.38 -13.75 24.44
N PRO A 347 -3.34 -12.56 23.79
CA PRO A 347 -2.73 -11.37 24.36
C PRO A 347 -3.10 -11.33 25.83
N PHE A 348 -2.08 -11.53 26.68
CA PHE A 348 -2.28 -11.58 28.11
C PHE A 348 -3.06 -10.32 28.46
N GLY A 349 -4.23 -10.50 29.08
CA GLY A 349 -4.95 -9.39 29.67
C GLY A 349 -3.99 -8.62 30.57
N GLY A 350 -3.93 -7.31 30.34
CA GLY A 350 -3.18 -6.37 31.16
C GLY A 350 -1.71 -6.26 30.79
N PHE A 351 -1.39 -5.46 29.77
CA PHE A 351 -0.27 -4.49 29.77
C PHE A 351 -0.47 -3.57 28.56
N GLU A 352 -1.38 -2.61 28.74
CA GLU A 352 -1.65 -1.50 27.84
C GLU A 352 -0.51 -0.47 28.00
N ALA A 353 0.49 -0.55 27.13
CA ALA A 353 1.42 0.56 26.88
C ALA A 353 1.49 0.80 25.38
N THR A 354 0.41 1.42 24.88
CA THR A 354 0.39 2.53 23.90
C THR A 354 1.32 2.47 22.68
N ALA A 355 1.51 1.31 22.05
CA ALA A 355 1.54 1.34 20.59
C ALA A 355 0.08 1.48 20.16
N PRO A 356 -0.31 2.49 19.36
CA PRO A 356 -1.68 2.56 18.90
C PRO A 356 -2.02 1.21 18.26
N ASP A 357 -3.17 0.66 18.63
CA ASP A 357 -3.76 -0.50 17.99
C ASP A 357 -4.12 -0.08 16.56
N ILE A 358 -3.09 0.09 15.73
CA ILE A 358 -3.23 0.24 14.29
C ILE A 358 -3.84 -1.10 13.89
N GLN A 359 -5.16 -1.09 13.71
CA GLN A 359 -5.86 -2.19 13.09
C GLN A 359 -5.26 -2.27 11.71
N ILE A 360 -4.40 -3.26 11.54
CA ILE A 360 -3.87 -3.53 10.23
C ILE A 360 -5.05 -4.11 9.48
N TYR A 361 -5.45 -3.35 8.46
CA TYR A 361 -6.66 -3.49 7.67
C TYR A 361 -7.11 -4.94 7.59
N ARG A 362 -8.36 -5.24 7.94
CA ARG A 362 -8.90 -6.56 7.59
C ARG A 362 -8.80 -6.68 6.08
N LEU A 363 -7.88 -7.55 5.64
CA LEU A 363 -7.59 -7.85 4.24
C LEU A 363 -8.71 -8.71 3.66
N LYS A 364 -9.98 -8.37 3.89
CA LYS A 364 -11.05 -8.89 3.04
C LYS A 364 -10.91 -8.13 1.72
N GLY A 365 -10.42 -8.79 0.68
CA GLY A 365 -9.95 -8.19 -0.58
C GLY A 365 -10.95 -7.35 -1.38
N ASP A 366 -12.19 -7.18 -0.90
CA ASP A 366 -13.14 -6.26 -1.49
C ASP A 366 -13.00 -4.86 -0.88
N TYR A 367 -11.96 -4.14 -1.32
CA TYR A 367 -11.74 -2.76 -0.89
C TYR A 367 -13.00 -1.92 -1.12
N PHE A 368 -13.72 -2.11 -2.23
CA PHE A 368 -14.87 -1.27 -2.60
C PHE A 368 -16.22 -1.97 -2.38
N GLY A 369 -16.27 -2.93 -1.45
CA GLY A 369 -17.47 -3.71 -1.12
C GLY A 369 -18.51 -2.96 -0.30
N GLU A 370 -19.60 -3.65 0.05
CA GLU A 370 -20.75 -3.08 0.78
C GLU A 370 -20.39 -2.52 2.17
N ASP A 371 -19.49 -3.19 2.89
CA ASP A 371 -18.98 -2.79 4.23
C ASP A 371 -18.22 -1.46 4.22
N SER A 372 -18.15 -0.81 3.06
CA SER A 372 -17.29 0.34 2.81
C SER A 372 -18.02 1.54 2.19
N LYS A 373 -19.35 1.42 2.05
CA LYS A 373 -20.25 2.48 1.59
C LYS A 373 -20.57 3.44 2.75
N SER A 374 -20.72 4.72 2.43
CA SER A 374 -21.23 5.71 3.36
C SER A 374 -22.73 5.51 3.59
N VAL A 375 -23.17 5.87 4.78
CA VAL A 375 -24.60 5.89 5.14
C VAL A 375 -25.36 6.97 4.36
N LEU A 376 -24.68 8.07 3.99
CA LEU A 376 -25.24 9.17 3.19
C LEU A 376 -24.27 9.62 2.10
N PHE A 377 -24.82 10.10 0.97
CA PHE A 377 -24.05 10.69 -0.13
C PHE A 377 -23.08 9.71 -0.77
N GLU A 378 -23.46 8.44 -0.88
CA GLU A 378 -22.64 7.46 -1.57
C GLU A 378 -22.60 7.79 -3.07
N ASP A 379 -21.42 8.19 -3.56
CA ASP A 379 -21.23 8.69 -4.93
C ASP A 379 -21.09 7.58 -5.98
N ASP A 380 -21.13 6.30 -5.57
CA ASP A 380 -21.05 5.12 -6.44
C ASP A 380 -19.90 5.20 -7.47
N THR A 381 -18.87 6.02 -7.21
CA THR A 381 -17.88 6.43 -8.23
C THR A 381 -17.14 5.22 -8.77
N TYR A 382 -16.77 4.31 -7.87
CA TYR A 382 -16.13 3.04 -8.23
C TYR A 382 -17.01 2.17 -9.13
N SER A 383 -18.32 2.11 -8.89
CA SER A 383 -19.26 1.30 -9.69
C SER A 383 -19.38 1.81 -11.15
N ARG A 384 -19.10 3.10 -11.38
CA ARG A 384 -19.16 3.74 -12.70
C ARG A 384 -17.85 3.66 -13.47
N LEU A 385 -16.76 3.24 -12.82
CA LEU A 385 -15.45 3.08 -13.48
C LEU A 385 -15.51 1.98 -14.53
N ASP A 386 -14.62 2.10 -15.52
CA ASP A 386 -14.45 1.04 -16.50
C ASP A 386 -13.92 -0.25 -15.85
N HIS A 387 -14.06 -1.38 -16.54
CA HIS A 387 -13.67 -2.68 -15.99
C HIS A 387 -12.19 -2.74 -15.60
N ARG A 388 -11.33 -2.08 -16.37
CA ARG A 388 -9.89 -2.08 -16.16
C ARG A 388 -9.50 -1.23 -14.95
N GLU A 389 -10.10 -0.05 -14.79
CA GLU A 389 -9.91 0.79 -13.60
C GLU A 389 -10.36 0.07 -12.32
N LYS A 390 -11.48 -0.65 -12.36
CA LYS A 390 -11.95 -1.48 -11.23
C LYS A 390 -10.95 -2.57 -10.82
N LEU A 391 -10.16 -3.09 -11.76
CA LEU A 391 -9.14 -4.08 -11.45
C LEU A 391 -7.84 -3.45 -10.93
N ILE A 392 -7.49 -2.25 -11.42
CA ILE A 392 -6.26 -1.55 -11.04
C ILE A 392 -6.34 -0.97 -9.62
N LEU A 393 -7.46 -0.34 -9.26
CA LEU A 393 -7.53 0.44 -8.01
C LEU A 393 -7.29 -0.40 -6.74
N PRO A 394 -7.92 -1.58 -6.56
CA PRO A 394 -7.65 -2.41 -5.39
C PRO A 394 -6.18 -2.87 -5.32
N PHE A 395 -5.57 -3.15 -6.48
CA PHE A 395 -4.16 -3.52 -6.57
C PHE A 395 -3.24 -2.41 -6.08
N LEU A 396 -3.48 -1.16 -6.53
CA LEU A 396 -2.72 0.00 -6.08
C LEU A 396 -2.98 0.32 -4.60
N LEU A 397 -4.21 0.14 -4.12
CA LEU A 397 -4.56 0.41 -2.71
C LEU A 397 -3.79 -0.53 -1.79
N ALA A 398 -3.82 -1.84 -2.05
CA ALA A 398 -3.10 -2.81 -1.23
C ALA A 398 -1.59 -2.57 -1.24
N ALA A 399 -1.02 -2.23 -2.40
CA ALA A 399 0.38 -1.86 -2.50
C ALA A 399 0.68 -0.61 -1.66
N SER A 400 -0.22 0.38 -1.66
CA SER A 400 -0.09 1.60 -0.87
C SER A 400 -0.30 1.42 0.65
N GLU A 401 -0.90 0.31 1.08
CA GLU A 401 -1.09 -0.03 2.50
C GLU A 401 0.08 -0.87 3.08
N THR A 402 1.14 -1.13 2.29
CA THR A 402 2.33 -1.89 2.73
C THR A 402 3.19 -1.13 3.75
N ALA A 403 3.24 0.20 3.66
CA ALA A 403 4.01 1.04 4.56
C ALA A 403 3.16 1.45 5.78
N LEU A 404 3.62 1.07 6.97
CA LEU A 404 3.01 1.42 8.25
C LEU A 404 3.79 2.58 8.90
N PRO A 405 3.11 3.56 9.50
CA PRO A 405 3.77 4.72 10.11
C PRO A 405 4.59 4.30 11.34
N PRO A 406 5.57 5.11 11.80
CA PRO A 406 6.31 4.84 13.03
C PRO A 406 5.41 4.91 14.26
N ALA A 407 5.70 4.14 15.32
CA ALA A 407 4.89 4.18 16.54
C ALA A 407 4.94 5.54 17.26
N ALA A 408 6.08 6.25 17.19
CA ALA A 408 6.23 7.58 17.77
C ALA A 408 5.49 8.67 16.99
N LYS A 409 5.14 8.40 15.73
CA LYS A 409 4.40 9.32 14.85
C LYS A 409 3.31 8.54 14.10
N PRO A 410 2.25 8.10 14.79
CA PRO A 410 1.37 7.05 14.28
C PRO A 410 0.40 7.52 13.19
N HIS A 411 0.38 8.80 12.87
CA HIS A 411 -0.56 9.36 11.90
C HIS A 411 -0.05 9.25 10.46
N ILE A 412 -0.98 8.98 9.55
CA ILE A 412 -0.78 9.13 8.09
C ILE A 412 -1.50 10.40 7.63
N ALA A 413 -0.80 11.29 6.93
CA ALA A 413 -1.39 12.48 6.33
C ALA A 413 -1.53 12.38 4.80
N LEU A 414 -2.59 13.00 4.29
CA LEU A 414 -2.84 13.23 2.87
C LEU A 414 -2.88 14.74 2.58
N VAL A 415 -1.96 15.20 1.74
CA VAL A 415 -1.91 16.60 1.25
C VAL A 415 -2.59 16.67 -0.11
N LEU A 416 -3.69 17.41 -0.17
CA LEU A 416 -4.47 17.62 -1.38
C LEU A 416 -4.19 19.02 -1.93
N GLY A 417 -3.44 19.11 -3.04
CA GLY A 417 -3.39 20.26 -3.95
C GLY A 417 -3.64 19.86 -5.41
N ASP A 418 -4.52 20.57 -6.12
CA ASP A 418 -4.81 20.32 -7.53
C ASP A 418 -3.84 21.13 -8.40
N PRO A 419 -2.98 20.47 -9.20
CA PRO A 419 -2.04 21.17 -10.06
C PRO A 419 -2.72 22.16 -11.01
N LYS A 420 -3.98 21.93 -11.38
CA LYS A 420 -4.68 22.72 -12.39
C LYS A 420 -5.43 23.93 -11.85
N THR A 421 -5.77 23.93 -10.57
CA THR A 421 -6.66 24.94 -9.94
C THR A 421 -6.06 25.61 -8.69
N GLY A 422 -4.81 25.31 -8.34
CA GLY A 422 -4.12 25.97 -7.22
C GLY A 422 -3.78 27.45 -7.46
N ASN A 423 -3.17 28.09 -6.45
CA ASN A 423 -2.88 29.54 -6.39
C ASN A 423 -2.23 30.14 -7.65
N ALA A 424 -1.31 29.44 -8.30
CA ALA A 424 -0.70 29.96 -9.52
C ALA A 424 -1.70 30.05 -10.69
N ALA A 425 -2.65 29.11 -10.76
CA ALA A 425 -3.71 29.11 -11.75
C ALA A 425 -4.73 30.22 -11.46
N LEU A 426 -5.06 30.42 -10.19
CA LEU A 426 -5.90 31.52 -9.74
C LEU A 426 -5.37 32.90 -10.15
N ASN A 427 -4.12 33.17 -9.79
CA ASN A 427 -3.48 34.45 -10.14
C ASN A 427 -3.43 34.64 -11.66
N ALA A 428 -3.19 33.56 -12.42
CA ALA A 428 -3.18 33.63 -13.87
C ALA A 428 -4.57 33.85 -14.48
N ALA A 429 -5.62 33.25 -13.92
CA ALA A 429 -7.00 33.48 -14.34
C ALA A 429 -7.44 34.91 -14.05
N GLU A 430 -7.11 35.46 -12.87
CA GLU A 430 -7.41 36.84 -12.50
C GLU A 430 -6.71 37.85 -13.42
N ILE A 431 -5.41 37.67 -13.68
CA ILE A 431 -4.64 38.53 -14.60
C ILE A 431 -5.25 38.52 -16.02
N ASP A 432 -5.76 37.39 -16.46
CA ASP A 432 -6.33 37.21 -17.79
C ASP A 432 -7.84 37.52 -17.86
N GLY A 433 -8.48 37.86 -16.73
CA GLY A 433 -9.92 38.08 -16.66
C GLY A 433 -10.76 36.84 -16.97
N ILE A 434 -10.24 35.64 -16.68
CA ILE A 434 -10.92 34.36 -16.91
C ILE A 434 -11.78 34.02 -15.70
N GLU A 435 -13.09 33.96 -15.90
CA GLU A 435 -14.04 33.67 -14.82
C GLU A 435 -14.18 32.17 -14.53
N ASP A 436 -14.16 31.32 -15.56
CA ASP A 436 -14.10 29.87 -15.42
C ASP A 436 -12.65 29.37 -15.53
N ILE A 437 -12.06 29.00 -14.39
CA ILE A 437 -10.69 28.47 -14.34
C ILE A 437 -10.50 27.21 -15.19
N ALA A 438 -11.57 26.47 -15.52
CA ALA A 438 -11.48 25.32 -16.42
C ALA A 438 -11.11 25.71 -17.86
N GLU A 439 -11.29 26.97 -18.25
CA GLU A 439 -10.91 27.52 -19.55
C GLU A 439 -9.42 27.92 -19.61
N LEU A 440 -8.79 28.13 -18.45
CA LEU A 440 -7.40 28.57 -18.34
C LEU A 440 -6.39 27.68 -19.10
N PRO A 441 -6.48 26.34 -19.09
CA PRO A 441 -5.61 25.50 -19.91
C PRO A 441 -5.75 25.77 -21.41
N GLY A 442 -6.98 26.03 -21.87
CA GLY A 442 -7.27 26.38 -23.26
C GLY A 442 -6.69 27.75 -23.61
N ALA A 443 -6.95 28.75 -22.77
CA ALA A 443 -6.46 30.12 -22.95
C ALA A 443 -4.92 30.22 -22.95
N LYS A 444 -4.25 29.51 -22.04
CA LYS A 444 -2.78 29.53 -21.91
C LYS A 444 -2.06 28.56 -22.84
N GLY A 445 -2.75 27.56 -23.39
CA GLY A 445 -2.17 26.52 -24.23
C GLY A 445 -0.92 25.87 -23.61
N LYS A 446 0.20 25.90 -24.34
CA LYS A 446 1.49 25.35 -23.86
C LYS A 446 2.02 26.04 -22.60
N GLY A 447 1.63 27.29 -22.35
CA GLY A 447 2.04 28.05 -21.15
C GLY A 447 1.44 27.51 -19.85
N PHE A 448 0.32 26.79 -19.92
CA PHE A 448 -0.35 26.23 -18.75
C PHE A 448 0.52 25.23 -17.98
N GLY A 449 1.40 24.49 -18.67
CA GLY A 449 2.30 23.54 -18.03
C GLY A 449 3.23 24.18 -16.98
N LYS A 450 3.64 25.44 -17.21
CA LYS A 450 4.48 26.19 -16.25
C LYS A 450 3.69 26.55 -14.98
N ILE A 451 2.43 26.94 -15.14
CA ILE A 451 1.49 27.25 -14.05
C ILE A 451 1.22 26.01 -13.23
N ALA A 452 0.84 24.90 -13.88
CA ALA A 452 0.62 23.63 -13.19
C ALA A 452 1.87 23.14 -12.45
N GLY A 453 3.06 23.34 -13.06
CA GLY A 453 4.33 23.03 -12.41
C GLY A 453 4.65 23.90 -11.18
N GLN A 454 4.14 25.13 -11.10
CA GLN A 454 4.25 25.96 -9.89
C GLN A 454 3.41 25.38 -8.75
N ASN A 455 2.16 25.01 -9.02
CA ASN A 455 1.28 24.39 -8.04
C ASN A 455 1.86 23.05 -7.52
N VAL A 456 2.44 22.22 -8.39
CA VAL A 456 3.15 20.98 -7.96
C VAL A 456 4.32 21.27 -7.01
N ARG A 457 5.08 22.34 -7.25
CA ARG A 457 6.15 22.74 -6.33
C ARG A 457 5.62 23.22 -4.99
N GLU A 458 4.50 23.92 -4.98
CA GLU A 458 3.83 24.37 -3.75
C GLU A 458 3.30 23.18 -2.93
N ILE A 459 2.70 22.17 -3.58
CA ILE A 459 2.29 20.91 -2.95
C ILE A 459 3.48 20.22 -2.28
N LYS A 460 4.59 20.09 -3.00
CA LYS A 460 5.82 19.45 -2.47
C LYS A 460 6.41 20.27 -1.30
N ARG A 461 6.44 21.60 -1.41
CA ARG A 461 6.90 22.49 -0.33
C ARG A 461 6.04 22.37 0.92
N THR A 462 4.72 22.33 0.78
CA THR A 462 3.77 22.16 1.88
C THR A 462 3.97 20.78 2.51
N THR A 463 4.11 19.73 1.70
CA THR A 463 4.41 18.37 2.16
C THR A 463 5.69 18.33 3.01
N ASP A 464 6.77 18.96 2.56
CA ASP A 464 8.04 19.01 3.31
C ASP A 464 7.96 19.85 4.59
N MET A 465 7.15 20.91 4.59
CA MET A 465 6.85 21.69 5.80
C MET A 465 6.10 20.84 6.83
N LEU A 466 5.05 20.13 6.39
CA LEU A 466 4.25 19.26 7.26
C LEU A 466 5.08 18.15 7.89
N ARG A 467 6.03 17.57 7.13
CA ARG A 467 6.99 16.56 7.65
C ARG A 467 7.79 17.07 8.86
N ARG A 468 7.97 18.40 8.97
CA ARG A 468 8.73 19.05 10.06
C ARG A 468 7.84 19.51 11.21
N GLN A 469 6.62 19.94 10.92
CA GLN A 469 5.73 20.62 11.87
C GLN A 469 4.71 19.71 12.54
N PHE A 470 4.31 18.61 11.89
CA PHE A 470 3.24 17.75 12.40
C PHE A 470 3.79 16.44 12.97
N ASP A 471 3.03 15.88 13.91
CA ASP A 471 3.26 14.53 14.42
C ASP A 471 2.74 13.46 13.45
N VAL A 472 3.29 13.48 12.23
CA VAL A 472 2.87 12.58 11.16
C VAL A 472 4.05 11.70 10.75
N GLY A 473 3.79 10.40 10.72
CA GLY A 473 4.77 9.38 10.34
C GLY A 473 4.95 9.28 8.85
N ILE A 474 3.85 9.27 8.10
CA ILE A 474 3.84 9.15 6.64
C ILE A 474 3.01 10.28 6.06
N ILE A 475 3.59 11.03 5.13
CA ILE A 475 2.87 12.06 4.37
C ILE A 475 2.80 11.63 2.90
N ARG A 476 1.58 11.60 2.36
CA ARG A 476 1.28 11.32 0.97
C ARG A 476 0.71 12.58 0.35
N SER A 477 1.26 13.03 -0.77
CA SER A 477 0.75 14.19 -1.49
C SER A 477 0.04 13.81 -2.77
N SER A 478 -0.87 14.65 -3.25
CA SER A 478 -1.51 14.46 -4.56
C SER A 478 -0.48 14.35 -5.69
N ALA A 479 0.63 15.07 -5.59
CA ALA A 479 1.74 14.98 -6.53
C ALA A 479 2.41 13.59 -6.54
N GLU A 480 2.72 13.02 -5.37
CA GLU A 480 3.27 11.66 -5.26
C GLU A 480 2.28 10.58 -5.74
N LEU A 481 0.98 10.76 -5.44
CA LEU A 481 -0.07 9.86 -5.92
C LEU A 481 -0.29 9.98 -7.44
N ASP A 482 -0.17 11.18 -8.01
CA ASP A 482 -0.25 11.37 -9.46
C ASP A 482 0.97 10.75 -10.17
N GLU A 483 2.18 10.84 -9.60
CA GLU A 483 3.35 10.10 -10.09
C GLU A 483 3.13 8.57 -10.06
N MET A 484 2.45 8.05 -9.03
CA MET A 484 2.02 6.65 -8.98
C MET A 484 1.06 6.33 -10.13
N PHE A 485 0.00 7.13 -10.34
CA PHE A 485 -0.96 6.89 -11.43
C PHE A 485 -0.32 7.00 -12.82
N GLU A 486 0.65 7.88 -13.01
CA GLU A 486 1.45 7.95 -14.24
C GLU A 486 2.31 6.70 -14.44
N THR A 487 2.91 6.19 -13.37
CA THR A 487 3.65 4.93 -13.39
C THR A 487 2.72 3.78 -13.75
N SER A 488 1.50 3.76 -13.19
CA SER A 488 0.48 2.78 -13.54
C SER A 488 0.09 2.87 -15.01
N ALA A 489 -0.11 4.08 -15.53
CA ALA A 489 -0.48 4.28 -16.93
C ALA A 489 0.62 3.83 -17.91
N LYS A 490 1.88 4.14 -17.60
CA LYS A 490 3.04 3.68 -18.39
C LYS A 490 3.19 2.16 -18.44
N ASN A 491 2.67 1.47 -17.42
CA ASN A 491 2.73 0.01 -17.30
C ASN A 491 1.33 -0.63 -17.45
N GLY A 492 0.36 0.11 -18.01
CA GLY A 492 -1.04 -0.31 -18.06
C GLY A 492 -1.21 -1.66 -18.77
N LYS A 493 -0.42 -1.94 -19.80
CA LYS A 493 -0.42 -3.21 -20.56
C LYS A 493 -0.26 -4.47 -19.69
N GLY A 494 0.14 -4.31 -18.42
CA GLY A 494 0.16 -5.39 -17.43
C GLY A 494 -1.23 -5.90 -17.08
N VAL A 495 -2.27 -5.09 -17.33
CA VAL A 495 -3.69 -5.42 -17.15
C VAL A 495 -4.31 -5.77 -18.49
N VAL A 496 -4.95 -6.93 -18.55
CA VAL A 496 -5.44 -7.52 -19.80
C VAL A 496 -6.79 -6.95 -20.21
N ALA A 497 -7.60 -6.55 -19.23
CA ALA A 497 -8.93 -6.02 -19.46
C ALA A 497 -8.92 -4.85 -20.45
N PRO A 498 -9.89 -4.82 -21.39
CA PRO A 498 -10.05 -3.70 -22.30
C PRO A 498 -10.41 -2.44 -21.51
N GLY A 499 -9.90 -1.30 -21.94
CA GLY A 499 -10.08 -0.01 -21.27
C GLY A 499 -8.95 0.94 -21.60
N THR A 500 -9.00 2.14 -21.03
CA THR A 500 -7.93 3.11 -21.26
C THR A 500 -6.69 2.76 -20.43
N ASP A 501 -5.50 3.01 -20.97
CA ASP A 501 -4.26 2.81 -20.21
C ASP A 501 -4.14 3.82 -19.06
N LYS A 502 -4.87 4.95 -19.11
CA LYS A 502 -4.77 6.05 -18.14
C LYS A 502 -5.77 5.85 -17.00
N VAL A 503 -5.31 6.05 -15.77
CA VAL A 503 -6.22 6.17 -14.62
C VAL A 503 -6.91 7.54 -14.67
N GLY A 504 -8.21 7.55 -14.96
CA GLY A 504 -9.04 8.74 -15.12
C GLY A 504 -9.26 9.50 -13.82
N SER A 505 -9.76 10.74 -13.91
CA SER A 505 -10.01 11.59 -12.74
C SER A 505 -10.97 10.94 -11.73
N ALA A 506 -12.02 10.25 -12.22
CA ALA A 506 -12.96 9.52 -11.38
C ALA A 506 -12.29 8.38 -10.60
N ALA A 507 -11.41 7.61 -11.25
CA ALA A 507 -10.66 6.55 -10.59
C ALA A 507 -9.66 7.09 -9.55
N ARG A 508 -8.98 8.22 -9.85
CA ARG A 508 -8.12 8.91 -8.88
C ARG A 508 -8.91 9.42 -7.68
N ALA A 509 -10.10 9.97 -7.90
CA ALA A 509 -10.98 10.43 -6.84
C ALA A 509 -11.47 9.27 -5.97
N ALA A 510 -11.91 8.17 -6.59
CA ALA A 510 -12.32 6.94 -5.89
C ALA A 510 -11.19 6.38 -5.02
N PHE A 511 -9.95 6.33 -5.55
CA PHE A 511 -8.77 5.90 -4.79
C PHE A 511 -8.51 6.78 -3.56
N ARG A 512 -8.51 8.11 -3.73
CA ARG A 512 -8.24 9.06 -2.64
C ARG A 512 -9.35 9.06 -1.58
N ASN A 513 -10.62 9.03 -1.99
CA ASN A 513 -11.75 8.83 -1.07
C ASN A 513 -11.56 7.54 -0.28
N LYS A 514 -11.08 6.48 -0.94
CA LYS A 514 -10.86 5.22 -0.26
C LYS A 514 -9.72 5.24 0.76
N MET A 515 -8.67 6.01 0.47
CA MET A 515 -7.63 6.28 1.46
C MET A 515 -8.18 7.07 2.65
N ILE A 516 -9.04 8.07 2.42
CA ILE A 516 -9.71 8.85 3.49
C ILE A 516 -10.54 7.94 4.40
N ASP A 517 -11.28 7.01 3.83
CA ASP A 517 -12.11 6.07 4.60
C ASP A 517 -11.29 5.12 5.49
N ARG A 518 -10.06 4.84 5.08
CA ARG A 518 -9.27 3.73 5.64
C ARG A 518 -8.01 4.21 6.30
N SER A 519 -7.05 4.68 5.52
CA SER A 519 -5.65 4.79 5.94
C SER A 519 -5.19 6.18 6.33
N VAL A 520 -5.94 7.22 6.01
CA VAL A 520 -5.54 8.62 6.28
C VAL A 520 -6.14 9.07 7.61
N ASP A 521 -5.35 9.72 8.44
CA ASP A 521 -5.77 10.26 9.75
C ASP A 521 -5.77 11.79 9.76
N ARG A 522 -4.95 12.39 8.90
CA ARG A 522 -4.85 13.84 8.73
C ARG A 522 -5.03 14.16 7.26
N MET A 523 -5.93 15.07 6.93
CA MET A 523 -6.01 15.64 5.59
C MET A 523 -5.58 17.10 5.66
N VAL A 524 -4.73 17.54 4.74
CA VAL A 524 -4.37 18.95 4.60
C VAL A 524 -4.97 19.47 3.31
N ALA A 525 -5.87 20.44 3.45
CA ALA A 525 -6.49 21.15 2.34
C ALA A 525 -5.62 22.35 1.95
N MET A 526 -5.12 22.36 0.72
CA MET A 526 -4.42 23.51 0.17
C MET A 526 -5.38 24.66 -0.15
N ASP A 527 -4.87 25.89 -0.18
CA ASP A 527 -5.65 27.05 -0.62
C ASP A 527 -6.21 26.82 -2.03
N GLY A 528 -7.45 27.29 -2.25
CA GLY A 528 -8.18 27.09 -3.50
C GLY A 528 -8.85 25.71 -3.63
N TRP A 529 -8.89 24.90 -2.57
CA TRP A 529 -9.53 23.57 -2.60
C TRP A 529 -11.00 23.63 -3.03
N GLU A 530 -11.71 24.71 -2.75
CA GLU A 530 -13.11 24.92 -3.11
C GLU A 530 -13.36 24.97 -4.61
N GLN A 531 -12.30 25.16 -5.41
CA GLN A 531 -12.37 25.33 -6.85
C GLN A 531 -12.18 24.02 -7.59
N SER A 532 -11.49 23.04 -6.99
CA SER A 532 -11.27 21.75 -7.62
C SER A 532 -12.51 20.85 -7.47
N PRO A 533 -13.10 20.38 -8.59
CA PRO A 533 -14.26 19.49 -8.54
C PRO A 533 -14.00 18.20 -7.75
N SER A 534 -12.78 17.68 -7.80
CA SER A 534 -12.42 16.47 -7.04
C SER A 534 -12.21 16.74 -5.54
N TYR A 535 -11.81 17.96 -5.17
CA TYR A 535 -11.42 18.24 -3.78
C TYR A 535 -12.60 18.56 -2.91
N VAL A 536 -13.60 19.25 -3.46
CA VAL A 536 -14.87 19.43 -2.77
C VAL A 536 -15.53 18.08 -2.46
N GLN A 537 -15.36 17.06 -3.32
CA GLN A 537 -15.79 15.70 -3.02
C GLN A 537 -14.97 15.06 -1.89
N HIS A 538 -13.64 15.20 -1.91
CA HIS A 538 -12.77 14.73 -0.82
C HIS A 538 -13.10 15.41 0.52
N MET A 539 -13.42 16.71 0.51
CA MET A 539 -13.81 17.47 1.69
C MET A 539 -15.15 17.00 2.26
N VAL A 540 -16.14 16.71 1.40
CA VAL A 540 -17.40 16.10 1.85
C VAL A 540 -17.13 14.73 2.45
N ARG A 541 -16.32 13.88 1.79
CA ARG A 541 -16.00 12.54 2.32
C ARG A 541 -15.27 12.62 3.67
N ALA A 542 -14.31 13.52 3.80
CA ALA A 542 -13.62 13.83 5.06
C ALA A 542 -14.61 14.27 6.16
N THR A 543 -15.59 15.10 5.82
CA THR A 543 -16.64 15.54 6.76
C THR A 543 -17.54 14.37 7.18
N LEU A 544 -17.88 13.47 6.26
CA LEU A 544 -18.64 12.26 6.55
C LEU A 544 -17.87 11.31 7.49
N VAL A 545 -16.57 11.18 7.29
CA VAL A 545 -15.69 10.45 8.21
C VAL A 545 -15.70 11.10 9.60
N GLN A 546 -15.51 12.41 9.70
CA GLN A 546 -15.50 13.12 10.99
C GLN A 546 -16.85 13.12 11.71
N THR A 547 -17.96 12.97 10.99
CA THR A 547 -19.29 12.84 11.59
C THR A 547 -19.65 11.41 11.98
N GLY A 548 -18.78 10.44 11.66
CA GLY A 548 -19.01 9.01 11.90
C GLY A 548 -20.00 8.35 10.93
N LEU A 549 -20.32 9.02 9.81
CA LEU A 549 -21.24 8.52 8.78
C LEU A 549 -20.56 7.60 7.76
N VAL A 550 -19.23 7.54 7.79
CA VAL A 550 -18.43 6.52 7.10
C VAL A 550 -17.78 5.63 8.16
N PRO A 551 -18.10 4.32 8.20
CA PRO A 551 -17.48 3.40 9.14
C PRO A 551 -15.99 3.23 8.80
N ARG A 552 -15.12 3.44 9.80
CA ARG A 552 -13.67 3.18 9.70
C ARG A 552 -13.29 1.88 10.39
N GLU A 553 -14.00 0.78 10.10
CA GLU A 553 -13.75 -0.55 10.72
C GLU A 553 -12.35 -1.14 10.44
N SER A 554 -11.64 -0.58 9.47
CA SER A 554 -10.25 -0.93 9.14
C SER A 554 -9.31 0.27 9.31
N GLY A 555 -9.72 1.31 10.06
CA GLY A 555 -8.93 2.52 10.26
C GLY A 555 -7.76 2.34 11.22
N SER A 556 -6.88 3.33 11.29
CA SER A 556 -5.73 3.38 12.23
C SER A 556 -6.12 3.37 13.72
N GLY A 557 -7.42 3.42 14.04
CA GLY A 557 -7.95 3.69 15.38
C GLY A 557 -7.76 5.14 15.84
N GLN A 558 -7.20 6.02 14.99
CA GLN A 558 -6.99 7.43 15.29
C GLN A 558 -8.14 8.28 14.77
N ASP A 559 -8.39 9.40 15.46
CA ASP A 559 -9.31 10.43 14.99
C ASP A 559 -8.88 10.97 13.63
N PHE A 560 -9.87 11.26 12.79
CA PHE A 560 -9.62 11.93 11.51
C PHE A 560 -9.74 13.44 11.67
N ILE A 561 -8.73 14.18 11.22
CA ILE A 561 -8.70 15.65 11.32
C ILE A 561 -8.37 16.26 9.96
N VAL A 562 -9.07 17.34 9.61
CA VAL A 562 -8.74 18.18 8.44
C VAL A 562 -8.05 19.45 8.92
N PHE A 563 -6.90 19.75 8.36
CA PHE A 563 -6.19 21.00 8.56
C PHE A 563 -6.21 21.86 7.30
N ASP A 564 -6.19 23.18 7.47
CA ASP A 564 -5.81 24.10 6.42
C ASP A 564 -4.30 23.99 6.14
N GLN A 565 -3.83 24.63 5.07
CA GLN A 565 -2.41 24.64 4.73
C GLN A 565 -1.50 25.35 5.75
N ARG A 566 -2.07 26.15 6.67
CA ARG A 566 -1.35 26.84 7.75
C ARG A 566 -1.24 25.99 9.01
N GLY A 567 -1.97 24.88 9.05
CA GLY A 567 -1.98 23.94 10.14
C GLY A 567 -3.10 24.12 11.16
N HIS A 568 -4.06 24.99 10.88
CA HIS A 568 -5.24 25.13 11.73
C HIS A 568 -6.26 24.07 11.39
N GLU A 569 -6.90 23.50 12.42
CA GLU A 569 -7.97 22.56 12.23
C GLU A 569 -9.18 23.25 11.58
N MET A 570 -9.69 22.69 10.48
CA MET A 570 -10.83 23.25 9.76
C MET A 570 -12.15 22.82 10.40
N THR A 571 -12.91 23.79 10.87
CA THR A 571 -14.30 23.62 11.30
C THR A 571 -15.23 23.33 10.13
N LEU A 572 -16.50 23.00 10.42
CA LEU A 572 -17.55 22.97 9.38
C LEU A 572 -17.74 24.36 8.74
N ALA A 573 -17.59 25.43 9.52
CA ALA A 573 -17.71 26.81 9.04
C ALA A 573 -16.60 27.17 8.04
N ASP A 574 -15.36 26.78 8.34
CA ASP A 574 -14.20 26.97 7.45
C ASP A 574 -14.35 26.25 6.11
N ARG A 575 -15.24 25.25 6.02
CA ARG A 575 -15.56 24.55 4.78
C ARG A 575 -16.70 25.21 4.02
N ILE A 576 -17.77 25.58 4.73
CA ILE A 576 -18.98 26.15 4.13
C ILE A 576 -18.73 27.55 3.58
N LYS A 577 -18.06 28.43 4.35
CA LYS A 577 -17.88 29.84 3.97
C LYS A 577 -17.17 30.04 2.62
N PRO A 578 -15.96 29.49 2.38
CA PRO A 578 -15.28 29.69 1.09
C PRO A 578 -16.03 29.03 -0.06
N LEU A 579 -16.61 27.85 0.15
CA LEU A 579 -17.35 27.13 -0.88
C LEU A 579 -18.65 27.85 -1.27
N ALA A 580 -19.38 28.40 -0.29
CA ALA A 580 -20.57 29.22 -0.53
C ALA A 580 -20.24 30.46 -1.36
N LYS A 581 -19.20 31.19 -0.98
CA LYS A 581 -18.72 32.35 -1.73
C LYS A 581 -18.38 32.00 -3.18
N PHE A 582 -17.69 30.87 -3.40
CA PHE A 582 -17.33 30.41 -4.74
C PHE A 582 -18.56 30.05 -5.57
N VAL A 583 -19.49 29.28 -5.00
CA VAL A 583 -20.72 28.85 -5.70
C VAL A 583 -21.61 30.05 -6.04
N GLU A 584 -21.77 30.99 -5.12
CA GLU A 584 -22.55 32.21 -5.38
C GLU A 584 -21.97 33.04 -6.52
N LYS A 585 -20.65 33.24 -6.52
CA LYS A 585 -19.97 33.94 -7.62
C LYS A 585 -20.16 33.19 -8.94
N GLY A 586 -20.02 31.87 -8.94
CA GLY A 586 -20.25 31.05 -10.14
C GLY A 586 -21.67 31.21 -10.68
N ILE A 587 -22.69 31.15 -9.81
CA ILE A 587 -24.09 31.33 -10.20
C ILE A 587 -24.35 32.76 -10.73
N GLN A 588 -23.80 33.79 -10.08
CA GLN A 588 -23.94 35.19 -10.51
C GLN A 588 -23.32 35.45 -11.88
N ASN A 589 -22.23 34.74 -12.19
CA ASN A 589 -21.49 34.86 -13.44
C ASN A 589 -21.94 33.85 -14.52
N ASP A 590 -23.00 33.08 -14.28
CA ASP A 590 -23.48 32.01 -15.17
C ASP A 590 -22.40 30.95 -15.50
N VAL A 591 -21.48 30.71 -14.57
CA VAL A 591 -20.44 29.67 -14.65
C VAL A 591 -20.94 28.37 -14.01
N ALA A 592 -20.83 27.27 -14.75
CA ALA A 592 -21.28 25.96 -14.29
C ALA A 592 -20.35 25.39 -13.20
N VAL A 593 -20.84 25.35 -11.95
CA VAL A 593 -20.10 24.82 -10.78
C VAL A 593 -20.82 23.64 -10.11
N PRO A 594 -21.12 22.54 -10.83
CA PRO A 594 -22.00 21.48 -10.35
C PRO A 594 -21.41 20.69 -9.16
N GLU A 595 -20.14 20.36 -9.20
CA GLU A 595 -19.51 19.56 -8.13
C GLU A 595 -19.42 20.34 -6.82
N GLN A 596 -19.09 21.62 -6.91
CA GLN A 596 -19.04 22.57 -5.80
C GLN A 596 -20.43 22.82 -5.21
N SER A 597 -21.44 23.01 -6.09
CA SER A 597 -22.83 23.18 -5.67
C SER A 597 -23.37 21.94 -4.95
N LEU A 598 -23.08 20.74 -5.45
CA LEU A 598 -23.49 19.49 -4.81
C LEU A 598 -22.78 19.31 -3.47
N ALA A 599 -21.48 19.57 -3.41
CA ALA A 599 -20.72 19.48 -2.17
C ALA A 599 -21.27 20.45 -1.11
N LEU A 600 -21.58 21.70 -1.50
CA LEU A 600 -22.17 22.69 -0.60
C LEU A 600 -23.56 22.26 -0.10
N ALA A 601 -24.42 21.74 -0.99
CA ALA A 601 -25.72 21.22 -0.60
C ALA A 601 -25.60 20.08 0.43
N ARG A 602 -24.60 19.20 0.28
CA ARG A 602 -24.32 18.12 1.24
C ARG A 602 -23.82 18.66 2.57
N LEU A 603 -22.94 19.66 2.58
CA LEU A 603 -22.48 20.30 3.81
C LEU A 603 -23.62 21.01 4.54
N PHE A 604 -24.54 21.68 3.82
CA PHE A 604 -25.76 22.24 4.41
C PHE A 604 -26.70 21.16 4.96
N GLU A 605 -26.86 20.02 4.29
CA GLU A 605 -27.65 18.91 4.81
C GLU A 605 -27.05 18.34 6.11
N LEU A 606 -25.71 18.26 6.22
CA LEU A 606 -25.04 17.88 7.47
C LEU A 606 -25.25 18.91 8.58
N TYR A 607 -25.12 20.20 8.26
CA TYR A 607 -25.39 21.30 9.20
C TYR A 607 -26.86 21.29 9.69
N ASP A 608 -27.83 21.22 8.76
CA ASP A 608 -29.26 21.19 9.09
C ASP A 608 -29.58 19.98 9.99
N ARG A 609 -28.97 18.82 9.76
CA ARG A 609 -29.11 17.64 10.65
C ARG A 609 -28.52 17.85 12.03
N GLN A 610 -27.54 18.72 12.20
CA GLN A 610 -26.97 19.01 13.51
C GLN A 610 -27.83 20.03 14.27
N VAL A 611 -28.41 21.03 13.60
CA VAL A 611 -29.08 22.15 14.27
C VAL A 611 -30.62 22.08 14.28
N ASP A 612 -31.25 21.35 13.35
CA ASP A 612 -32.71 21.24 13.25
C ASP A 612 -33.23 19.88 13.78
N PRO A 613 -33.95 19.86 14.93
CA PRO A 613 -34.56 18.64 15.47
C PRO A 613 -35.49 17.89 14.51
N THR A 614 -36.08 18.60 13.56
CA THR A 614 -36.99 18.05 12.54
C THR A 614 -36.22 17.29 11.45
N TYR A 615 -34.97 17.68 11.17
CA TYR A 615 -34.08 16.99 10.23
C TYR A 615 -33.31 15.85 10.89
N ARG A 616 -32.98 15.97 12.19
CA ARG A 616 -32.28 14.93 12.97
C ARG A 616 -32.90 13.53 12.82
N LYS A 617 -34.23 13.44 12.68
CA LYS A 617 -34.97 12.17 12.58
C LYS A 617 -35.24 11.71 11.14
N ARG A 618 -34.95 12.53 10.12
CA ARG A 618 -35.24 12.17 8.71
C ARG A 618 -34.26 11.10 8.23
N LYS A 619 -34.81 10.01 7.67
CA LYS A 619 -34.10 8.82 7.16
C LYS A 619 -33.37 7.97 8.21
N GLY A 620 -33.60 8.19 9.51
CA GLY A 620 -33.02 7.36 10.58
C GLY A 620 -31.51 7.48 10.78
N VAL A 621 -30.88 8.53 10.23
CA VAL A 621 -29.43 8.77 10.34
C VAL A 621 -29.19 10.00 11.22
N GLU A 622 -28.79 9.76 12.47
CA GLU A 622 -28.47 10.80 13.46
C GLU A 622 -26.96 11.01 13.55
N ILE A 623 -26.51 12.27 13.49
CA ILE A 623 -25.12 12.65 13.76
C ILE A 623 -24.97 12.83 15.26
N SER A 624 -24.38 11.84 15.92
CA SER A 624 -24.14 11.88 17.36
C SER A 624 -22.98 12.83 17.66
N ALA A 625 -23.22 13.87 18.46
CA ALA A 625 -22.18 14.77 18.96
C ALA A 625 -21.11 14.04 19.82
N GLN A 626 -21.42 12.86 20.36
CA GLN A 626 -20.47 12.03 21.11
C GLN A 626 -19.53 11.23 20.19
N LYS A 627 -19.95 10.96 18.95
CA LYS A 627 -19.16 10.20 17.95
C LYS A 627 -18.48 11.10 16.92
N ALA A 628 -19.03 12.28 16.69
CA ALA A 628 -18.49 13.24 15.73
C ALA A 628 -17.28 13.99 16.31
N HIS A 629 -16.29 14.27 15.46
CA HIS A 629 -15.13 15.07 15.82
C HIS A 629 -15.54 16.50 16.18
N PRO A 630 -14.95 17.14 17.21
CA PRO A 630 -15.31 18.48 17.64
C PRO A 630 -15.32 19.57 16.56
N SER A 631 -14.42 19.55 15.57
CA SER A 631 -14.42 20.56 14.49
C SER A 631 -15.68 20.59 13.65
N VAL A 632 -16.38 19.47 13.51
CA VAL A 632 -17.61 19.42 12.71
C VAL A 632 -18.87 19.68 13.55
N THR A 633 -18.73 19.87 14.87
CA THR A 633 -19.81 20.17 15.81
C THR A 633 -19.56 21.44 16.65
N SER A 634 -18.44 22.13 16.45
CA SER A 634 -18.00 23.29 17.25
C SER A 634 -19.03 24.42 17.30
N HIS A 635 -19.69 24.70 16.18
CA HIS A 635 -20.75 25.69 16.06
C HIS A 635 -21.96 25.41 16.98
N MET A 636 -22.12 24.20 17.50
CA MET A 636 -23.19 23.84 18.44
C MET A 636 -22.88 24.21 19.89
N ARG A 637 -21.66 24.68 20.19
CA ARG A 637 -21.25 25.10 21.54
C ARG A 637 -21.76 26.51 21.83
N ASP A 638 -22.18 26.76 23.07
CA ASP A 638 -22.71 28.06 23.52
C ASP A 638 -21.73 29.22 23.26
N GLU A 639 -20.43 28.97 23.36
CA GLU A 639 -19.38 29.97 23.08
C GLU A 639 -19.28 30.39 21.61
N ASN A 640 -19.88 29.63 20.68
CA ASN A 640 -19.79 29.83 19.23
C ASN A 640 -21.11 30.31 18.59
N HIS A 641 -22.00 30.95 19.35
CA HIS A 641 -23.29 31.46 18.83
C HIS A 641 -23.15 32.37 17.60
N ALA A 642 -22.08 33.17 17.51
CA ALA A 642 -21.82 34.03 16.35
C ALA A 642 -21.54 33.22 15.07
N GLU A 643 -20.74 32.15 15.17
CA GLU A 643 -20.46 31.24 14.05
C GLU A 643 -21.72 30.51 13.60
N MET A 644 -22.55 30.05 14.54
CA MET A 644 -23.84 29.43 14.22
C MET A 644 -24.79 30.39 13.49
N ALA A 645 -24.88 31.65 13.95
CA ALA A 645 -25.72 32.66 13.32
C ALA A 645 -25.25 32.98 11.89
N GLU A 646 -23.94 33.11 11.68
CA GLU A 646 -23.35 33.36 10.36
C GLU A 646 -23.58 32.18 9.41
N LEU A 647 -23.39 30.93 9.87
CA LEU A 647 -23.68 29.74 9.08
C LEU A 647 -25.15 29.67 8.66
N LYS A 648 -26.06 30.01 9.58
CA LYS A 648 -27.49 30.09 9.29
C LYS A 648 -27.79 31.13 8.21
N GLU A 649 -27.21 32.33 8.33
CA GLU A 649 -27.40 33.41 7.35
C GLU A 649 -26.90 32.99 5.95
N ILE A 650 -25.69 32.42 5.87
CA ILE A 650 -25.13 31.90 4.63
C ILE A 650 -26.04 30.81 4.05
N ARG A 651 -26.48 29.86 4.87
CA ARG A 651 -27.38 28.77 4.46
C ARG A 651 -28.69 29.31 3.92
N ASP A 652 -29.35 30.24 4.61
CA ASP A 652 -30.65 30.77 4.22
C ASP A 652 -30.56 31.61 2.93
N ARG A 653 -29.41 32.26 2.69
CA ARG A 653 -29.12 33.03 1.48
C ARG A 653 -28.79 32.15 0.27
N VAL A 654 -27.94 31.13 0.44
CA VAL A 654 -27.37 30.34 -0.67
C VAL A 654 -28.23 29.13 -1.04
N ARG A 655 -28.88 28.48 -0.06
CA ARG A 655 -29.68 27.26 -0.29
C ARG A 655 -30.79 27.44 -1.34
N PRO A 656 -31.55 28.55 -1.37
CA PRO A 656 -32.54 28.79 -2.43
C PRO A 656 -31.91 28.80 -3.83
N LEU A 657 -30.74 29.42 -3.97
CA LEU A 657 -29.99 29.46 -5.23
C LEU A 657 -29.55 28.05 -5.66
N LEU A 658 -29.08 27.24 -4.71
CA LEU A 658 -28.71 25.85 -4.96
C LEU A 658 -29.90 25.00 -5.40
N ILE A 659 -31.09 25.20 -4.83
CA ILE A 659 -32.30 24.45 -5.20
C ILE A 659 -32.72 24.79 -6.64
N GLU A 660 -32.65 26.07 -7.01
CA GLU A 660 -32.91 26.50 -8.39
C GLU A 660 -31.87 25.91 -9.36
N HIS A 661 -30.60 25.90 -8.95
CA HIS A 661 -29.49 25.36 -9.74
C HIS A 661 -29.49 23.82 -9.80
N ALA A 662 -30.00 23.12 -8.77
CA ALA A 662 -30.10 21.66 -8.73
C ALA A 662 -31.01 21.11 -9.84
N ALA A 663 -32.05 21.87 -10.20
CA ALA A 663 -32.92 21.56 -11.33
C ALA A 663 -32.17 21.60 -12.68
N ARG A 664 -30.99 22.22 -12.71
CA ARG A 664 -30.20 22.59 -13.89
C ARG A 664 -29.03 21.61 -14.16
N GLY A 665 -28.59 20.80 -13.18
CA GLY A 665 -27.35 20.01 -13.35
C GLY A 665 -27.11 18.77 -12.47
N PHE A 666 -28.01 18.34 -11.59
CA PHE A 666 -27.81 17.10 -10.80
C PHE A 666 -28.58 15.91 -11.39
N ASP A 667 -28.15 14.67 -11.12
CA ASP A 667 -28.90 13.45 -11.42
C ASP A 667 -29.65 12.95 -10.15
N ASP A 668 -30.66 12.07 -10.32
CA ASP A 668 -31.50 11.58 -9.20
C ASP A 668 -30.69 10.84 -8.15
N SER A 669 -29.70 10.07 -8.60
CA SER A 669 -28.86 9.25 -7.72
C SER A 669 -27.98 10.11 -6.80
N ARG A 670 -27.58 11.30 -7.24
CA ARG A 670 -26.67 12.19 -6.52
C ARG A 670 -27.36 13.08 -5.48
N ILE A 671 -28.66 13.34 -5.66
CA ILE A 671 -29.49 14.16 -4.75
C ILE A 671 -30.44 13.34 -3.89
N LYS A 672 -30.50 12.01 -4.07
CA LYS A 672 -31.39 11.10 -3.33
C LYS A 672 -31.32 11.29 -1.81
N ASP A 673 -30.15 11.67 -1.31
CA ASP A 673 -29.85 11.82 0.12
C ASP A 673 -30.08 13.23 0.65
N LEU A 674 -30.23 14.22 -0.24
CA LEU A 674 -30.52 15.61 0.12
C LEU A 674 -31.99 15.79 0.51
N ASN A 675 -32.31 16.98 1.03
CA ASN A 675 -33.67 17.40 1.28
C ASN A 675 -34.59 17.29 0.03
N GLU A 676 -35.85 16.90 0.26
CA GLU A 676 -36.87 16.73 -0.78
C GLU A 676 -37.09 17.97 -1.65
N ASP A 677 -36.80 19.18 -1.16
CA ASP A 677 -36.88 20.42 -1.95
C ASP A 677 -35.97 20.37 -3.18
N TYR A 678 -34.79 19.76 -3.07
CA TYR A 678 -33.88 19.56 -4.21
C TYR A 678 -34.46 18.59 -5.24
N LEU A 679 -35.06 17.49 -4.77
CA LEU A 679 -35.74 16.51 -5.63
C LEU A 679 -36.95 17.15 -6.32
N ARG A 680 -37.81 17.84 -5.56
CA ARG A 680 -39.02 18.52 -6.05
C ARG A 680 -38.70 19.59 -7.10
N ALA A 681 -37.70 20.43 -6.86
CA ALA A 681 -37.29 21.46 -7.81
C ALA A 681 -36.83 20.83 -9.14
N ARG A 682 -36.07 19.74 -9.08
CA ARG A 682 -35.64 19.01 -10.28
C ARG A 682 -36.80 18.33 -11.00
N THR A 683 -37.68 17.62 -10.30
CA THR A 683 -38.86 16.97 -10.91
C THR A 683 -39.78 17.98 -11.61
N THR A 684 -40.04 19.12 -10.95
CA THR A 684 -40.90 20.19 -11.50
C THR A 684 -40.32 20.76 -12.80
N ARG A 685 -39.00 20.94 -12.87
CA ARG A 685 -38.35 21.41 -14.09
C ARG A 685 -38.29 20.36 -15.19
N VAL A 686 -37.95 19.10 -14.89
CA VAL A 686 -37.97 18.02 -15.88
C VAL A 686 -39.36 17.89 -16.50
N ALA A 687 -40.43 18.07 -15.71
CA ALA A 687 -41.80 18.11 -16.22
C ALA A 687 -42.04 19.33 -17.14
N ARG A 688 -41.54 20.51 -16.78
CA ARG A 688 -41.61 21.74 -17.61
C ARG A 688 -40.82 21.61 -18.92
N ASP A 689 -39.59 21.11 -18.88
CA ASP A 689 -38.76 20.91 -20.08
C ASP A 689 -39.37 19.86 -21.02
N LYS A 690 -39.97 18.79 -20.46
CA LYS A 690 -40.77 17.81 -21.23
C LYS A 690 -42.05 18.41 -21.82
N TRP A 691 -42.66 19.38 -21.14
CA TRP A 691 -43.84 20.09 -21.63
C TRP A 691 -43.47 21.06 -22.77
N ASP A 692 -42.36 21.79 -22.63
CA ASP A 692 -41.88 22.76 -23.61
C ASP A 692 -41.37 22.07 -24.89
N THR A 693 -40.64 20.95 -24.75
CA THR A 693 -40.23 20.12 -25.91
C THR A 693 -41.40 19.51 -26.69
N ARG A 694 -42.54 19.24 -26.04
CA ARG A 694 -43.78 18.82 -26.72
C ARG A 694 -44.48 19.96 -27.45
N ARG A 695 -44.28 21.22 -27.06
CA ARG A 695 -44.88 22.40 -27.69
C ARG A 695 -44.00 23.02 -28.78
N THR A 696 -42.71 22.72 -28.81
CA THR A 696 -41.80 23.26 -29.83
C THR A 696 -40.80 22.18 -30.27
N PRO A 697 -41.19 21.32 -31.22
CA PRO A 697 -40.28 20.31 -31.77
C PRO A 697 -39.17 21.04 -32.55
N GLY A 698 -37.93 21.06 -32.02
CA GLY A 698 -36.78 21.61 -32.75
C GLY A 698 -35.76 22.42 -31.95
N LYS A 699 -35.99 22.74 -30.67
CA LYS A 699 -34.97 23.33 -29.81
C LYS A 699 -34.81 22.54 -28.52
N THR A 700 -33.95 21.53 -28.57
CA THR A 700 -33.42 20.93 -27.34
C THR A 700 -31.90 21.08 -27.36
N THR A 701 -31.39 22.11 -26.70
CA THR A 701 -29.99 22.12 -26.25
C THR A 701 -29.96 21.23 -25.00
N VAL A 702 -29.92 19.91 -25.22
CA VAL A 702 -29.59 18.99 -24.13
C VAL A 702 -28.12 19.23 -23.83
N TYR A 703 -27.81 19.70 -22.62
CA TYR A 703 -26.45 19.67 -22.09
C TYR A 703 -26.01 18.20 -22.04
N GLN A 704 -25.22 17.77 -23.02
CA GLN A 704 -24.47 16.53 -22.94
C GLN A 704 -23.22 16.83 -22.12
N PRO A 705 -22.98 16.19 -20.97
CA PRO A 705 -21.66 16.22 -20.36
C PRO A 705 -20.68 15.65 -21.39
N ASN A 706 -19.64 16.42 -21.71
CA ASN A 706 -18.62 16.12 -22.71
C ASN A 706 -18.29 14.62 -22.75
N ARG A 707 -18.79 13.91 -23.77
CA ARG A 707 -18.13 12.69 -24.22
C ARG A 707 -16.77 13.11 -24.77
N PRO A 708 -15.67 12.41 -24.45
CA PRO A 708 -14.44 12.60 -25.20
C PRO A 708 -14.73 12.21 -26.64
N THR A 709 -14.63 13.16 -27.56
CA THR A 709 -14.53 12.85 -28.98
C THR A 709 -13.23 12.08 -29.20
N ALA A 710 -13.33 10.91 -29.82
CA ALA A 710 -12.18 10.15 -30.27
C ALA A 710 -11.37 11.01 -31.25
N GLY A 711 -10.11 11.24 -30.90
CA GLY A 711 -9.08 11.89 -31.71
C GLY A 711 -7.73 11.32 -31.33
#